data_AF-A0A9D1GNS0-F1
#
_entry.id   AF-A0A9D1GNS0-F1
#
_cell.length_a   1.000
_cell.length_b   1.000
_cell.length_c   1.000
_cell.angle_alpha   90.00
_cell.angle_beta   90.00
_cell.angle_gamma   90.00
#
_symmetry.space_group_name_H-M   'P 1'
#
loop_
_entity.id
_entity.type
_entity.pdbx_description
1 polymer ?
#
loop_
_entity_poly.entity_id
_entity_poly.type
_entity_poly.pdbx_seq_one_letter_code
_entity_poly.pdbx_strand_id
1 'polypeptide(L)'
;MRRILIILAALLAGLDAAASGPMPDSPFGWAVSASFTSGDDYELTGGDSGRTVVLRSNGTDMREDIIKAVKDYDTVVFDGSDGDFIVSQAIRFSGLRGKTLLGVNGARIRTEFTVTPELTALLDAKGVKAMSDQGDGGVLSNGVRVAEERELNTRQAIIDYSGDSSEKYRNSGLFSLNACENFIIRNLALEGPGPIDVGGADLLTISNGSKHIWVDHCSFTDGMDGNFDINTRSDFITVSWCSFSYTDRAYDHKASNLIGNSNDPVRQGADNLNITFAWCVWGEGCEVRMPVVTFGKVHVLNCLYDCAGNYAPAVNAKYEAEVLVEGCYFKKGVKNIFDADPEALAYQFKDNIFREKFKPEDKGSVVMPYSYTPVPASRVPRLLEGENGAGPTLDLPVPEQSVKFTIHLMGDSTMADKDISGGNPERGWGMVFENFVDDSVRVINYAKNGRSTKSFIDEGLWDKVRAGIRPGDYVFIEFGHNDQKAGKEKVYAPAWGAFQDNLRMFIGTARELGATPVLLTPVARRHFNDGVLDEDTHGDYPEAMKAVAEETGTVLIDMEAATIDWLKAAGDEASREYFMWVEPGTCAAIPGGRQDNTHSNARGARRNCDIVCDSIRVKLPEIAAHLVRYDFVVDPDGRGDFLTVQDAIDAVPDYRGRVTTILVKPGIYHERLIIPASKSRLRISGCGAENTVITWDNAARRLWPDTDEEMGTFGSASVFVDADDVSFEDLSIRNDAGIGDLVGQAVALSTGGDRLFFRRCHIFGNQDTIYTGGRRNSEGGPCRSYYLDCLIEGTTDFIFGQGTCVFENCEIRSKKNSFITAASTAEGDEYGYVFINCRLTAEPQADKVYLGRPWRDYAKVVWINCEMGGHIRPEGWHNWNRPEREKTAYYAEYGSSGPGSAPDSRVGWSHQLTAGQAEAYSLGRIMGAECFASPWNPLDNQ
;
A
#
# COMPACT_ATOMS: atom_id res chain seq x y z
N MET A 1 -11.98 -17.79 -10.72
CA MET A 1 -12.30 -17.19 -9.41
C MET A 1 -13.32 -16.08 -9.62
N ARG A 2 -14.28 -15.96 -8.70
CA ARG A 2 -15.51 -15.16 -8.86
C ARG A 2 -15.27 -13.70 -8.42
N ARG A 3 -15.58 -12.76 -9.33
CA ARG A 3 -15.95 -11.35 -9.12
C ARG A 3 -15.10 -10.54 -8.11
N ILE A 4 -14.04 -9.91 -8.60
CA ILE A 4 -13.65 -8.56 -8.17
C ILE A 4 -14.11 -7.64 -9.30
N LEU A 5 -15.23 -6.97 -9.07
CA LEU A 5 -15.79 -5.94 -9.94
C LEU A 5 -15.99 -4.77 -8.98
N ILE A 6 -15.06 -3.82 -8.97
CA ILE A 6 -15.36 -2.48 -8.45
C ILE A 6 -16.36 -1.92 -9.46
N ILE A 7 -17.65 -1.99 -9.12
CA ILE A 7 -18.73 -1.52 -9.99
C ILE A 7 -18.74 0.00 -9.93
N LEU A 8 -18.07 0.63 -10.89
CA LEU A 8 -18.46 1.93 -11.41
C LEU A 8 -19.77 1.76 -12.22
N ALA A 9 -20.78 2.56 -11.83
CA ALA A 9 -22.05 2.89 -12.50
C ALA A 9 -23.30 2.02 -12.24
N ALA A 10 -24.34 2.62 -11.62
CA ALA A 10 -25.64 2.89 -12.29
C ALA A 10 -26.62 3.79 -11.49
N LEU A 11 -26.81 5.00 -12.01
CA LEU A 11 -28.04 5.79 -12.20
C LEU A 11 -29.15 5.94 -11.12
N LEU A 12 -29.33 7.22 -10.74
CA LEU A 12 -30.57 8.01 -10.83
C LEU A 12 -31.88 7.38 -10.31
N ALA A 13 -32.25 7.74 -9.09
CA ALA A 13 -33.57 8.33 -8.79
C ALA A 13 -33.61 8.93 -7.37
N GLY A 14 -33.55 10.26 -7.30
CA GLY A 14 -34.11 11.04 -6.20
C GLY A 14 -33.31 11.08 -4.90
N LEU A 15 -32.42 12.08 -4.79
CA LEU A 15 -32.29 12.92 -3.60
C LEU A 15 -31.40 14.11 -3.98
N ASP A 16 -31.99 15.31 -3.98
CA ASP A 16 -31.30 16.56 -4.19
C ASP A 16 -30.20 16.79 -3.13
N ALA A 17 -29.10 17.38 -3.60
CA ALA A 17 -28.04 18.12 -2.89
C ALA A 17 -26.96 17.33 -2.11
N ALA A 18 -25.75 17.27 -2.71
CA ALA A 18 -24.47 17.68 -2.12
C ALA A 18 -23.30 17.16 -2.99
N ALA A 19 -22.60 18.03 -3.73
CA ALA A 19 -21.21 17.84 -4.18
C ALA A 19 -20.80 18.98 -5.13
N SER A 20 -20.29 20.08 -4.59
CA SER A 20 -19.22 20.82 -5.27
C SER A 20 -17.91 20.14 -4.87
N GLY A 21 -17.13 19.62 -5.82
CA GLY A 21 -15.92 18.85 -5.52
C GLY A 21 -14.88 19.62 -4.68
N PRO A 22 -14.02 18.92 -3.90
CA PRO A 22 -13.04 19.56 -3.04
C PRO A 22 -11.92 20.22 -3.86
N MET A 23 -11.56 21.47 -3.52
CA MET A 23 -10.31 22.09 -3.98
C MET A 23 -9.22 21.86 -2.92
N PRO A 24 -8.12 21.15 -3.24
CA PRO A 24 -7.08 20.77 -2.28
C PRO A 24 -6.40 21.95 -1.56
N ASP A 25 -6.33 23.11 -2.22
CA ASP A 25 -5.63 24.31 -1.73
C ASP A 25 -6.56 25.38 -1.14
N SER A 26 -7.88 25.14 -1.10
CA SER A 26 -8.77 26.09 -0.43
C SER A 26 -8.62 25.93 1.08
N PRO A 27 -8.48 27.03 1.86
CA PRO A 27 -8.82 26.95 3.27
C PRO A 27 -10.24 26.36 3.34
N PHE A 28 -10.41 25.30 4.12
CA PHE A 28 -11.68 24.58 4.33
C PHE A 28 -12.24 23.75 3.16
N GLY A 29 -11.42 23.37 2.16
CA GLY A 29 -11.82 22.40 1.12
C GLY A 29 -12.30 21.05 1.67
N TRP A 30 -11.92 20.72 2.90
CA TRP A 30 -12.34 19.51 3.62
C TRP A 30 -13.51 19.73 4.60
N ALA A 31 -13.87 20.96 4.94
CA ALA A 31 -14.91 21.23 5.95
C ALA A 31 -16.34 20.89 5.49
N VAL A 32 -16.49 20.54 4.21
CA VAL A 32 -17.68 19.91 3.60
C VAL A 32 -17.40 18.49 3.06
N SER A 33 -16.18 18.00 3.20
CA SER A 33 -15.83 16.63 2.84
C SER A 33 -16.29 15.71 3.97
N ALA A 34 -17.53 15.26 3.84
CA ALA A 34 -18.10 14.16 4.60
C ALA A 34 -18.30 13.03 3.60
N SER A 35 -17.59 11.91 3.77
CA SER A 35 -17.96 10.71 3.01
C SER A 35 -19.25 10.16 3.57
N PHE A 36 -20.35 10.28 2.84
CA PHE A 36 -21.50 9.42 3.08
C PHE A 36 -21.06 8.00 2.72
N THR A 37 -20.70 7.21 3.73
CA THR A 37 -20.33 5.80 3.61
C THR A 37 -21.56 4.99 3.18
N SER A 38 -21.78 4.88 1.87
CA SER A 38 -22.79 3.98 1.31
C SER A 38 -22.30 3.15 0.11
N GLY A 39 -20.99 3.16 -0.20
CA GLY A 39 -20.40 2.36 -1.27
C GLY A 39 -18.88 2.55 -1.43
N ASP A 40 -18.23 1.55 -2.02
CA ASP A 40 -16.78 1.28 -2.14
C ASP A 40 -15.94 2.28 -2.97
N ASP A 41 -16.38 3.52 -3.15
CA ASP A 41 -15.72 4.49 -4.03
C ASP A 41 -14.92 5.54 -3.22
N TYR A 42 -13.63 5.28 -2.97
CA TYR A 42 -12.73 6.22 -2.29
C TYR A 42 -11.60 6.70 -3.21
N GLU A 43 -11.55 7.99 -3.51
CA GLU A 43 -10.33 8.62 -4.03
C GLU A 43 -9.34 8.84 -2.86
N LEU A 44 -8.17 8.22 -2.94
CA LEU A 44 -7.03 8.46 -2.04
C LEU A 44 -6.38 9.81 -2.42
N THR A 45 -6.98 10.92 -2.02
CA THR A 45 -6.49 12.26 -2.35
C THR A 45 -5.47 12.74 -1.34
N GLY A 46 -4.21 12.30 -1.45
CA GLY A 46 -3.20 12.73 -0.48
C GLY A 46 -1.74 12.65 -0.91
N GLY A 47 -1.41 12.22 -2.12
CA GLY A 47 -0.03 12.21 -2.60
C GLY A 47 0.03 12.70 -4.05
N ASP A 48 0.95 13.60 -4.37
CA ASP A 48 1.08 14.19 -5.71
C ASP A 48 1.52 13.20 -6.81
N SER A 49 1.69 11.89 -6.54
CA SER A 49 2.03 10.90 -7.59
C SER A 49 2.28 9.43 -7.16
N GLY A 50 2.44 9.06 -5.88
CA GLY A 50 3.32 7.92 -5.55
C GLY A 50 2.83 6.82 -4.59
N ARG A 51 3.57 5.72 -4.67
CA ARG A 51 3.67 4.47 -3.90
C ARG A 51 2.70 4.24 -2.71
N THR A 52 2.05 3.08 -2.74
CA THR A 52 1.20 2.51 -1.68
C THR A 52 1.86 1.29 -1.04
N VAL A 53 1.68 1.10 0.27
CA VAL A 53 2.02 -0.15 0.97
C VAL A 53 0.85 -0.60 1.85
N VAL A 54 0.63 -1.91 1.94
CA VAL A 54 -0.28 -2.53 2.90
C VAL A 54 0.55 -3.08 4.06
N LEU A 55 0.28 -2.60 5.27
CA LEU A 55 0.80 -3.16 6.51
C LEU A 55 -0.24 -4.08 7.14
N ARG A 56 0.24 -5.22 7.65
CA ARG A 56 -0.51 -6.12 8.52
C ARG A 56 0.25 -6.27 9.83
N SER A 57 -0.46 -6.50 10.92
CA SER A 57 0.17 -6.75 12.21
C SER A 57 0.97 -8.05 12.15
N ASN A 58 2.19 -8.03 12.69
CA ASN A 58 3.00 -9.23 12.89
C ASN A 58 2.91 -9.75 14.34
N GLY A 59 2.01 -9.19 15.15
CA GLY A 59 1.84 -9.53 16.57
C GLY A 59 2.95 -9.01 17.48
N THR A 60 3.85 -8.15 16.99
CA THR A 60 4.93 -7.52 17.77
C THR A 60 4.80 -5.99 17.77
N ASP A 61 5.76 -5.29 18.39
CA ASP A 61 5.82 -3.82 18.35
C ASP A 61 6.10 -3.32 16.93
N MET A 62 5.08 -2.77 16.30
CA MET A 62 5.06 -2.28 14.91
C MET A 62 5.61 -0.86 14.77
N ARG A 63 6.10 -0.22 15.84
CA ARG A 63 6.46 1.20 15.85
C ARG A 63 7.45 1.58 14.74
N GLU A 64 8.55 0.83 14.59
CA GLU A 64 9.56 1.13 13.57
C GLU A 64 9.07 0.79 12.15
N ASP A 65 8.28 -0.27 11.99
CA ASP A 65 7.70 -0.67 10.70
C ASP A 65 6.75 0.41 10.18
N ILE A 66 5.90 0.97 11.06
CA ILE A 66 5.00 2.08 10.74
C ILE A 66 5.79 3.34 10.40
N ILE A 67 6.84 3.68 11.17
CA ILE A 67 7.70 4.83 10.87
C ILE A 67 8.33 4.70 9.48
N LYS A 68 8.85 3.52 9.15
CA LYS A 68 9.48 3.23 7.87
C LYS A 68 8.45 3.37 6.74
N ALA A 69 7.29 2.73 6.87
CA ALA A 69 6.24 2.77 5.87
C ALA A 69 5.77 4.20 5.56
N VAL A 70 5.47 5.00 6.59
CA VAL A 70 4.95 6.38 6.41
C VAL A 70 6.00 7.32 5.81
N LYS A 71 7.30 7.06 6.02
CA LYS A 71 8.37 7.82 5.37
C LYS A 71 8.56 7.43 3.91
N ASP A 72 8.53 6.13 3.64
CA ASP A 72 8.90 5.58 2.33
C ASP A 72 7.74 5.61 1.32
N TYR A 73 6.49 5.59 1.80
CA TYR A 73 5.29 5.50 0.97
C TYR A 73 4.38 6.70 1.16
N ASP A 74 3.57 7.03 0.16
CA ASP A 74 2.63 8.16 0.21
C ASP A 74 1.29 7.71 0.76
N THR A 75 0.89 6.46 0.49
CA THR A 75 -0.26 5.82 1.13
C THR A 75 0.18 4.59 1.94
N VAL A 76 -0.24 4.53 3.20
CA VAL A 76 -0.09 3.36 4.06
C VAL A 76 -1.47 2.85 4.43
N VAL A 77 -1.78 1.64 3.97
CA VAL A 77 -3.02 0.92 4.32
C VAL A 77 -2.72 -0.01 5.50
N PHE A 78 -3.40 0.19 6.61
CA PHE A 78 -3.38 -0.70 7.77
C PHE A 78 -4.52 -1.70 7.61
N ASP A 79 -4.20 -2.97 7.39
CA ASP A 79 -5.17 -4.05 7.28
C ASP A 79 -5.25 -4.80 8.62
N GLY A 80 -6.40 -4.68 9.29
CA GLY A 80 -6.67 -5.25 10.61
C GLY A 80 -6.93 -6.75 10.64
N SER A 81 -6.93 -7.43 9.48
CA SER A 81 -7.23 -8.86 9.38
C SER A 81 -6.32 -9.76 10.23
N ASP A 82 -5.08 -9.35 10.47
CA ASP A 82 -4.09 -10.07 11.28
C ASP A 82 -4.03 -9.62 12.76
N GLY A 83 -4.96 -8.75 13.19
CA GLY A 83 -5.06 -8.25 14.56
C GLY A 83 -4.48 -6.85 14.76
N ASP A 84 -4.37 -6.45 16.04
CA ASP A 84 -4.01 -5.08 16.44
C ASP A 84 -2.55 -4.73 16.10
N PHE A 85 -2.31 -3.50 15.65
CA PHE A 85 -0.97 -2.93 15.49
C PHE A 85 -0.50 -2.37 16.84
N ILE A 86 0.40 -3.09 17.51
CA ILE A 86 0.90 -2.70 18.83
C ILE A 86 2.04 -1.67 18.66
N VAL A 87 2.00 -0.58 19.42
CA VAL A 87 3.08 0.42 19.47
C VAL A 87 3.54 0.66 20.90
N SER A 88 4.84 0.46 21.14
CA SER A 88 5.43 0.63 22.48
C SER A 88 5.45 2.08 22.96
N GLN A 89 5.49 3.04 22.02
CA GLN A 89 5.53 4.48 22.26
C GLN A 89 4.93 5.25 21.09
N ALA A 90 4.46 6.47 21.37
CA ALA A 90 3.94 7.39 20.38
C ALA A 90 4.93 7.61 19.22
N ILE A 91 4.40 7.58 18.00
CA ILE A 91 5.11 7.81 16.76
C ILE A 91 5.02 9.30 16.43
N ARG A 92 6.19 9.94 16.32
CA ARG A 92 6.30 11.38 16.03
C ARG A 92 6.72 11.57 14.58
N PHE A 93 5.83 12.13 13.78
CA PHE A 93 6.11 12.58 12.43
C PHE A 93 6.42 14.08 12.45
N SER A 94 7.45 14.47 11.71
CA SER A 94 7.91 15.86 11.65
C SER A 94 8.21 16.26 10.22
N GLY A 95 7.61 17.34 9.74
CA GLY A 95 7.87 17.90 8.40
C GLY A 95 7.41 17.04 7.22
N LEU A 96 6.57 16.03 7.45
CA LEU A 96 6.05 15.17 6.37
C LEU A 96 4.96 15.88 5.58
N ARG A 97 4.89 15.57 4.29
CA ARG A 97 3.89 16.12 3.38
C ARG A 97 3.30 15.06 2.48
N GLY A 98 2.03 15.24 2.11
CA GLY A 98 1.37 14.41 1.11
C GLY A 98 1.28 12.95 1.55
N LYS A 99 0.67 12.69 2.71
CA LYS A 99 0.56 11.34 3.28
C LYS A 99 -0.88 10.95 3.54
N THR A 100 -1.21 9.68 3.30
CA THR A 100 -2.49 9.06 3.63
C THR A 100 -2.28 7.82 4.49
N LEU A 101 -2.92 7.79 5.66
CA LEU A 101 -3.03 6.62 6.54
C LEU A 101 -4.47 6.13 6.49
N LEU A 102 -4.68 4.91 6.00
CA LEU A 102 -6.01 4.33 5.84
C LEU A 102 -6.11 3.02 6.62
N GLY A 103 -7.05 2.91 7.54
CA GLY A 103 -7.41 1.64 8.17
C GLY A 103 -8.48 0.90 7.37
N VAL A 104 -8.42 -0.42 7.35
CA VAL A 104 -9.41 -1.30 6.69
C VAL A 104 -9.55 -2.60 7.50
N ASN A 105 -10.65 -3.33 7.33
CA ASN A 105 -10.91 -4.61 8.00
C ASN A 105 -10.77 -4.50 9.53
N GLY A 106 -11.30 -3.42 10.11
CA GLY A 106 -11.24 -3.17 11.56
C GLY A 106 -9.84 -2.85 12.10
N ALA A 107 -8.92 -2.34 11.26
CA ALA A 107 -7.58 -1.96 11.67
C ALA A 107 -7.54 -1.06 12.91
N ARG A 108 -6.80 -1.54 13.91
CA ARG A 108 -6.69 -0.90 15.21
C ARG A 108 -5.24 -0.75 15.61
N ILE A 109 -4.86 0.45 16.01
CA ILE A 109 -3.53 0.78 16.53
C ILE A 109 -3.66 0.99 18.03
N ARG A 110 -2.86 0.24 18.79
CA ARG A 110 -2.94 0.21 20.25
C ARG A 110 -1.60 0.46 20.87
N THR A 111 -1.58 1.16 21.99
CA THR A 111 -0.35 1.20 22.78
C THR A 111 -0.11 -0.14 23.48
N GLU A 112 1.15 -0.49 23.69
CA GLU A 112 1.58 -1.69 24.40
C GLU A 112 1.24 -1.65 25.90
N PHE A 113 1.32 -0.46 26.52
CA PHE A 113 1.01 -0.28 27.94
C PHE A 113 -0.52 -0.20 28.13
N THR A 114 -1.06 -0.81 29.19
CA THR A 114 -2.50 -0.70 29.51
C THR A 114 -2.72 -0.62 31.02
N VAL A 115 -3.74 0.13 31.42
CA VAL A 115 -4.22 0.22 32.80
C VAL A 115 -5.04 -1.03 33.09
N THR A 116 -4.57 -1.81 34.06
CA THR A 116 -5.23 -3.05 34.49
C THR A 116 -6.05 -2.84 35.77
N PRO A 117 -6.97 -3.76 36.10
CA PRO A 117 -7.67 -3.75 37.39
C PRO A 117 -6.72 -3.78 38.59
N GLU A 118 -5.59 -4.46 38.49
CA GLU A 118 -4.57 -4.53 39.56
C GLU A 118 -3.88 -3.18 39.75
N LEU A 119 -3.52 -2.51 38.66
CA LEU A 119 -2.95 -1.16 38.71
C LEU A 119 -3.97 -0.17 39.30
N THR A 120 -5.23 -0.28 38.90
CA THR A 120 -6.34 0.52 39.45
C THR A 120 -6.44 0.36 40.96
N ALA A 121 -6.44 -0.88 41.47
CA ALA A 121 -6.50 -1.14 42.91
C ALA A 121 -5.26 -0.59 43.67
N LEU A 122 -4.09 -0.59 43.03
CA LEU A 122 -2.88 -0.01 43.61
C LEU A 122 -2.96 1.52 43.69
N LEU A 123 -3.45 2.17 42.63
CA LEU A 123 -3.65 3.61 42.59
C LEU A 123 -4.65 4.05 43.68
N ASP A 124 -5.73 3.29 43.87
CA ASP A 124 -6.70 3.52 44.95
C ASP A 124 -6.07 3.37 46.34
N ALA A 125 -5.26 2.32 46.56
CA ALA A 125 -4.58 2.09 47.83
C ALA A 125 -3.57 3.20 48.18
N LYS A 126 -3.00 3.87 47.18
CA LYS A 126 -2.09 5.02 47.34
C LYS A 126 -2.83 6.34 47.52
N GLY A 127 -4.17 6.35 47.47
CA GLY A 127 -4.98 7.54 47.67
C GLY A 127 -4.83 8.58 46.55
N VAL A 128 -4.58 8.14 45.31
CA VAL A 128 -4.57 9.03 44.14
C VAL A 128 -5.98 9.62 44.00
N LYS A 129 -6.14 10.91 44.34
CA LYS A 129 -7.44 11.62 44.29
C LYS A 129 -7.99 11.69 42.86
N ALA A 130 -9.30 11.92 42.72
CA ALA A 130 -9.92 12.38 41.48
C ALA A 130 -9.65 13.89 41.28
N MET A 131 -8.90 14.22 40.24
CA MET A 131 -8.34 15.52 39.84
C MET A 131 -7.26 16.17 40.72
N SER A 132 -6.32 16.86 40.06
CA SER A 132 -5.16 17.55 40.64
C SER A 132 -5.55 18.84 41.38
N ASP A 133 -5.07 19.00 42.62
CA ASP A 133 -4.96 20.27 43.33
C ASP A 133 -3.52 20.81 43.22
N GLN A 134 -3.36 22.14 43.07
CA GLN A 134 -2.07 22.82 42.88
C GLN A 134 -1.16 22.64 44.12
N GLY A 135 -0.40 21.53 44.15
CA GLY A 135 0.60 21.21 45.17
C GLY A 135 2.03 21.36 44.65
N ASP A 136 3.01 21.38 45.56
CA ASP A 136 4.44 21.31 45.24
C ASP A 136 4.89 19.84 45.13
N GLY A 137 4.81 19.27 43.93
CA GLY A 137 5.21 17.87 43.71
C GLY A 137 6.64 17.52 44.18
N GLY A 138 6.97 16.22 44.17
CA GLY A 138 8.20 15.66 44.78
C GLY A 138 9.23 15.13 43.78
N VAL A 139 10.16 14.30 44.27
CA VAL A 139 11.19 13.62 43.45
C VAL A 139 11.00 12.11 43.57
N LEU A 140 10.88 11.42 42.44
CA LEU A 140 10.76 9.97 42.34
C LEU A 140 12.06 9.26 42.76
N SER A 141 11.98 7.95 43.05
CA SER A 141 13.16 7.14 43.40
C SER A 141 14.26 7.11 42.33
N ASN A 142 13.91 7.39 41.07
CA ASN A 142 14.83 7.51 39.93
C ASN A 142 15.45 8.92 39.79
N GLY A 143 15.12 9.86 40.69
CA GLY A 143 15.64 11.22 40.70
C GLY A 143 14.85 12.23 39.84
N VAL A 144 13.76 11.83 39.18
CA VAL A 144 12.94 12.74 38.37
C VAL A 144 12.05 13.61 39.25
N ARG A 145 12.11 14.94 39.06
CA ARG A 145 11.22 15.88 39.73
C ARG A 145 9.86 15.91 39.04
N VAL A 146 8.80 15.83 39.83
CA VAL A 146 7.41 15.90 39.39
C VAL A 146 6.79 17.19 39.92
N ALA A 147 6.05 17.89 39.06
CA ALA A 147 5.52 19.21 39.39
C ALA A 147 4.30 19.13 40.32
N GLU A 148 3.52 18.06 40.21
CA GLU A 148 2.26 17.87 40.92
C GLU A 148 2.32 16.63 41.81
N GLU A 149 1.79 16.74 43.04
CA GLU A 149 1.78 15.64 44.01
C GLU A 149 1.04 14.40 43.49
N ARG A 150 -0.02 14.63 42.71
CA ARG A 150 -0.82 13.57 42.12
C ARG A 150 -0.06 12.77 41.07
N GLU A 151 0.55 13.46 40.10
CA GLU A 151 1.37 12.85 39.06
C GLU A 151 2.53 12.06 39.70
N LEU A 152 3.11 12.56 40.80
CA LEU A 152 4.14 11.85 41.57
C LEU A 152 3.61 10.52 42.10
N ASN A 153 2.44 10.52 42.76
CA ASN A 153 1.85 9.32 43.35
C ASN A 153 1.46 8.30 42.29
N THR A 154 0.88 8.74 41.16
CA THR A 154 0.53 7.88 40.02
C THR A 154 1.78 7.23 39.43
N ARG A 155 2.83 8.01 39.15
CA ARG A 155 4.07 7.50 38.56
C ARG A 155 4.79 6.54 39.52
N GLN A 156 4.82 6.85 40.82
CA GLN A 156 5.38 5.94 41.82
C GLN A 156 4.60 4.61 41.89
N ALA A 157 3.27 4.63 41.80
CA ALA A 157 2.46 3.41 41.77
C ALA A 157 2.76 2.56 40.53
N ILE A 158 2.92 3.16 39.35
CA ILE A 158 3.27 2.43 38.13
C ILE A 158 4.68 1.86 38.21
N ILE A 159 5.65 2.59 38.76
CA ILE A 159 7.02 2.08 38.99
C ILE A 159 6.97 0.90 39.96
N ASP A 160 6.22 1.02 41.07
CA ASP A 160 6.04 -0.04 42.06
C ASP A 160 5.35 -1.29 41.44
N TYR A 161 4.40 -1.09 40.51
CA TYR A 161 3.66 -2.15 39.83
C TYR A 161 4.46 -2.86 38.73
N SER A 162 5.07 -2.09 37.84
CA SER A 162 5.73 -2.59 36.62
C SER A 162 7.21 -2.93 36.82
N GLY A 163 7.85 -2.34 37.84
CA GLY A 163 9.31 -2.33 37.97
C GLY A 163 10.03 -1.45 36.95
N ASP A 164 9.32 -0.78 36.04
CA ASP A 164 9.90 0.08 35.02
C ASP A 164 10.20 1.49 35.56
N SER A 165 11.42 1.66 36.06
CA SER A 165 11.94 2.96 36.50
C SER A 165 12.32 3.92 35.37
N SER A 166 12.21 3.51 34.09
CA SER A 166 12.53 4.35 32.92
C SER A 166 11.37 5.24 32.46
N GLU A 167 10.16 4.97 32.95
CA GLU A 167 8.95 5.75 32.71
C GLU A 167 8.52 5.81 31.24
N LYS A 168 8.79 4.75 30.48
CA LYS A 168 8.42 4.66 29.06
C LYS A 168 6.91 4.79 28.84
N TYR A 169 6.11 4.29 29.79
CA TYR A 169 4.64 4.37 29.78
C TYR A 169 4.10 5.80 29.59
N ARG A 170 4.88 6.84 29.93
CA ARG A 170 4.47 8.24 29.70
C ARG A 170 4.34 8.59 28.22
N ASN A 171 4.95 7.83 27.33
CA ASN A 171 4.88 8.05 25.89
C ASN A 171 3.84 7.14 25.22
N SER A 172 2.91 6.52 25.95
CA SER A 172 1.93 5.56 25.43
C SER A 172 0.76 6.19 24.65
N GLY A 173 0.99 7.31 23.98
CA GLY A 173 0.12 7.81 22.91
C GLY A 173 0.36 7.07 21.58
N LEU A 174 -0.27 7.51 20.49
CA LEU A 174 -0.13 6.84 19.19
C LEU A 174 0.57 7.71 18.15
N PHE A 175 0.01 8.89 17.82
CA PHE A 175 0.54 9.73 16.75
C PHE A 175 0.73 11.18 17.16
N SER A 176 1.83 11.77 16.69
CA SER A 176 2.08 13.20 16.79
C SER A 176 2.53 13.74 15.44
N LEU A 177 1.73 14.64 14.87
CA LEU A 177 2.05 15.36 13.63
C LEU A 177 2.60 16.74 13.98
N ASN A 178 3.86 16.97 13.64
CA ASN A 178 4.59 18.20 13.90
C ASN A 178 5.00 18.85 12.57
N ALA A 179 4.60 20.09 12.33
CA ALA A 179 4.88 20.80 11.07
C ALA A 179 4.57 19.97 9.80
N CYS A 180 3.54 19.12 9.85
CA CYS A 180 3.14 18.27 8.73
C CYS A 180 2.08 18.98 7.87
N GLU A 181 2.00 18.67 6.58
CA GLU A 181 1.09 19.36 5.67
C GLU A 181 0.47 18.43 4.63
N ASN A 182 -0.81 18.61 4.32
CA ASN A 182 -1.56 17.74 3.40
C ASN A 182 -1.50 16.27 3.85
N PHE A 183 -2.14 15.98 4.99
CA PHE A 183 -2.09 14.68 5.65
C PHE A 183 -3.51 14.14 5.89
N ILE A 184 -3.77 12.90 5.52
CA ILE A 184 -5.05 12.22 5.74
C ILE A 184 -4.84 11.07 6.73
N ILE A 185 -5.70 10.98 7.74
CA ILE A 185 -5.80 9.83 8.64
C ILE A 185 -7.24 9.37 8.64
N ARG A 186 -7.50 8.14 8.22
CA ARG A 186 -8.87 7.69 7.95
C ARG A 186 -9.14 6.27 8.37
N ASN A 187 -10.35 6.03 8.86
CA ASN A 187 -10.89 4.70 9.15
C ASN A 187 -10.03 3.84 10.10
N LEU A 188 -9.39 4.47 11.08
CA LEU A 188 -8.55 3.80 12.07
C LEU A 188 -9.19 3.79 13.45
N ALA A 189 -9.11 2.65 14.13
CA ALA A 189 -9.36 2.60 15.56
C ALA A 189 -8.06 2.89 16.32
N LEU A 190 -8.09 3.89 17.19
CA LEU A 190 -6.97 4.39 17.97
C LEU A 190 -7.28 4.12 19.45
N GLU A 191 -6.55 3.18 20.06
CA GLU A 191 -6.82 2.73 21.43
C GLU A 191 -5.62 2.96 22.35
N GLY A 192 -5.86 3.73 23.41
CA GLY A 192 -4.86 4.09 24.40
C GLY A 192 -4.77 3.12 25.56
N PRO A 193 -3.92 3.46 26.53
CA PRO A 193 -3.68 2.63 27.70
C PRO A 193 -4.83 2.69 28.72
N GLY A 194 -5.73 3.67 28.61
CA GLY A 194 -6.56 4.12 29.72
C GLY A 194 -6.03 5.44 30.29
N PRO A 195 -6.88 6.46 30.50
CA PRO A 195 -6.45 7.74 31.03
C PRO A 195 -5.97 7.66 32.49
N ILE A 196 -4.78 8.19 32.72
CA ILE A 196 -4.11 8.33 34.02
C ILE A 196 -3.21 9.57 34.00
N ASP A 197 -3.17 10.29 35.12
CA ASP A 197 -2.41 11.55 35.24
C ASP A 197 -0.90 11.29 35.45
N VAL A 198 -0.17 11.19 34.33
CA VAL A 198 1.28 10.90 34.30
C VAL A 198 2.09 11.88 33.43
N GLY A 199 1.46 13.00 33.04
CA GLY A 199 2.03 13.91 32.04
C GLY A 199 2.34 13.17 30.73
N GLY A 200 1.32 12.46 30.22
CA GLY A 200 1.40 11.51 29.12
C GLY A 200 1.27 12.13 27.73
N ALA A 201 0.96 11.31 26.72
CA ALA A 201 0.70 11.75 25.35
C ALA A 201 -0.73 11.39 24.92
N ASP A 202 -1.31 12.20 24.03
CA ASP A 202 -2.62 11.92 23.43
C ASP A 202 -2.54 10.76 22.42
N LEU A 203 -3.70 10.22 22.03
CA LEU A 203 -3.74 9.28 20.90
C LEU A 203 -3.35 9.97 19.60
N LEU A 204 -3.80 11.20 19.39
CA LEU A 204 -3.37 12.02 18.27
C LEU A 204 -3.10 13.45 18.73
N THR A 205 -1.95 13.99 18.36
CA THR A 205 -1.64 15.42 18.54
C THR A 205 -1.26 16.03 17.20
N ILE A 206 -1.92 17.12 16.82
CA ILE A 206 -1.54 17.96 15.66
C ILE A 206 -0.98 19.28 16.19
N SER A 207 0.28 19.56 15.86
CA SER A 207 0.98 20.72 16.44
C SER A 207 2.04 21.33 15.51
N ASN A 208 2.65 22.42 16.00
CA ASN A 208 3.82 23.07 15.43
C ASN A 208 3.64 23.53 13.98
N GLY A 209 2.50 24.19 13.69
CA GLY A 209 2.23 24.73 12.36
C GLY A 209 1.77 23.71 11.32
N SER A 210 1.32 22.53 11.76
CA SER A 210 0.76 21.53 10.85
C SER A 210 -0.53 22.04 10.21
N LYS A 211 -0.73 21.82 8.90
CA LYS A 211 -1.85 22.40 8.17
C LYS A 211 -2.43 21.51 7.08
N HIS A 212 -3.71 21.71 6.75
CA HIS A 212 -4.44 20.90 5.77
C HIS A 212 -4.42 19.41 6.16
N ILE A 213 -5.03 19.10 7.30
CA ILE A 213 -5.13 17.73 7.81
C ILE A 213 -6.58 17.33 7.89
N TRP A 214 -6.88 16.13 7.40
CA TRP A 214 -8.20 15.53 7.46
C TRP A 214 -8.16 14.22 8.25
N VAL A 215 -8.94 14.16 9.33
CA VAL A 215 -9.11 12.98 10.17
C VAL A 215 -10.56 12.51 10.03
N ASP A 216 -10.78 11.33 9.48
CA ASP A 216 -12.11 10.91 9.03
C ASP A 216 -12.45 9.46 9.41
N HIS A 217 -13.67 9.18 9.88
CA HIS A 217 -14.08 7.83 10.29
C HIS A 217 -13.13 7.13 11.29
N CYS A 218 -12.43 7.88 12.14
CA CYS A 218 -11.55 7.30 13.17
C CYS A 218 -12.30 7.13 14.50
N SER A 219 -12.00 6.08 15.25
CA SER A 219 -12.45 5.95 16.64
C SER A 219 -11.28 6.17 17.58
N PHE A 220 -11.53 6.91 18.66
CA PHE A 220 -10.56 7.24 19.69
C PHE A 220 -11.08 6.73 21.01
N THR A 221 -10.33 5.85 21.65
CA THR A 221 -10.73 5.23 22.90
C THR A 221 -9.58 5.25 23.90
N ASP A 222 -9.86 5.69 25.12
CA ASP A 222 -8.95 5.54 26.27
C ASP A 222 -7.60 6.26 26.13
N GLY A 223 -7.58 7.46 25.54
CA GLY A 223 -6.38 8.31 25.49
C GLY A 223 -5.78 8.59 26.87
N MET A 224 -4.45 8.55 26.99
CA MET A 224 -3.75 8.66 28.28
C MET A 224 -3.89 10.04 28.92
N ASP A 225 -3.57 11.09 28.15
CA ASP A 225 -3.79 12.49 28.52
C ASP A 225 -5.14 12.94 27.96
N GLY A 226 -5.27 12.96 26.63
CA GLY A 226 -6.56 13.08 25.95
C GLY A 226 -6.67 12.18 24.71
N ASN A 227 -7.84 12.20 24.10
CA ASN A 227 -8.04 11.48 22.84
C ASN A 227 -7.38 12.21 21.67
N PHE A 228 -7.59 13.51 21.52
CA PHE A 228 -7.06 14.22 20.36
C PHE A 228 -6.91 15.74 20.56
N ASP A 229 -5.66 16.20 20.48
CA ASP A 229 -5.25 17.60 20.63
C ASP A 229 -4.86 18.28 19.30
N ILE A 230 -5.25 19.54 19.17
CA ILE A 230 -4.85 20.43 18.06
C ILE A 230 -4.34 21.75 18.65
N ASN A 231 -3.06 22.05 18.47
CA ASN A 231 -2.45 23.21 19.13
C ASN A 231 -1.30 23.85 18.32
N THR A 232 -0.69 24.92 18.87
CA THR A 232 0.56 25.52 18.42
C THR A 232 0.59 25.84 16.91
N ARG A 233 -0.21 26.81 16.48
CA ARG A 233 -0.26 27.35 15.10
C ARG A 233 -0.74 26.38 14.03
N SER A 234 -1.29 25.23 14.41
CA SER A 234 -1.89 24.32 13.45
C SER A 234 -3.13 24.94 12.82
N ASP A 235 -3.45 24.60 11.58
CA ASP A 235 -4.48 25.32 10.84
C ASP A 235 -5.17 24.50 9.74
N PHE A 236 -6.42 24.83 9.41
CA PHE A 236 -7.22 24.12 8.40
C PHE A 236 -7.32 22.61 8.66
N ILE A 237 -7.82 22.25 9.85
CA ILE A 237 -7.98 20.86 10.27
C ILE A 237 -9.46 20.48 10.24
N THR A 238 -9.78 19.36 9.59
CA THR A 238 -11.13 18.78 9.62
C THR A 238 -11.10 17.45 10.33
N VAL A 239 -12.01 17.28 11.28
CA VAL A 239 -12.28 16.02 11.98
C VAL A 239 -13.72 15.65 11.66
N SER A 240 -13.94 14.56 10.93
CA SER A 240 -15.27 14.14 10.50
C SER A 240 -15.58 12.69 10.76
N TRP A 241 -16.84 12.37 11.02
CA TRP A 241 -17.30 10.99 11.27
C TRP A 241 -16.52 10.25 12.36
N CYS A 242 -15.84 10.96 13.26
CA CYS A 242 -15.01 10.35 14.28
C CYS A 242 -15.81 10.08 15.55
N SER A 243 -15.47 9.01 16.27
CA SER A 243 -16.05 8.71 17.57
C SER A 243 -15.00 8.82 18.67
N PHE A 244 -15.41 9.37 19.81
CA PHE A 244 -14.59 9.53 21.01
C PHE A 244 -15.29 8.85 22.18
N SER A 245 -14.56 8.04 22.94
CA SER A 245 -15.11 7.33 24.10
C SER A 245 -14.04 7.02 25.14
N TYR A 246 -14.50 6.69 26.34
CA TYR A 246 -13.70 6.09 27.40
C TYR A 246 -14.43 4.88 27.96
N THR A 247 -13.68 3.81 28.21
CA THR A 247 -14.20 2.56 28.77
C THR A 247 -14.06 2.54 30.29
N ASP A 248 -14.48 1.44 30.92
CA ASP A 248 -14.27 1.19 32.35
C ASP A 248 -12.79 1.05 32.74
N ARG A 249 -11.85 0.98 31.78
CA ARG A 249 -10.40 1.05 32.06
C ARG A 249 -9.95 2.46 32.45
N ALA A 250 -10.76 3.47 32.17
CA ALA A 250 -10.44 4.84 32.50
C ALA A 250 -10.45 5.05 34.01
N TYR A 251 -9.27 5.35 34.56
CA TYR A 251 -9.07 5.59 35.98
C TYR A 251 -9.35 7.05 36.36
N ASP A 252 -8.95 7.97 35.48
CA ASP A 252 -9.03 9.40 35.68
C ASP A 252 -9.10 10.09 34.30
N HIS A 253 -9.00 11.41 34.20
CA HIS A 253 -8.34 11.99 33.03
C HIS A 253 -9.20 12.00 31.75
N LYS A 254 -10.53 11.81 31.83
CA LYS A 254 -11.43 11.48 30.68
C LYS A 254 -11.73 12.67 29.76
N ALA A 255 -10.67 13.34 29.31
CA ALA A 255 -10.66 14.58 28.57
C ALA A 255 -10.50 14.32 27.06
N SER A 256 -11.54 14.59 26.26
CA SER A 256 -11.53 14.18 24.86
C SER A 256 -10.62 15.03 23.96
N ASN A 257 -10.89 16.33 23.80
CA ASN A 257 -10.30 17.17 22.75
C ASN A 257 -9.94 18.58 23.23
N LEU A 258 -8.66 18.93 23.17
CA LEU A 258 -8.16 20.28 23.48
C LEU A 258 -7.69 21.02 22.22
N ILE A 259 -8.21 22.24 22.04
CA ILE A 259 -7.85 23.14 20.96
C ILE A 259 -7.17 24.36 21.58
N GLY A 260 -5.87 24.49 21.31
CA GLY A 260 -5.01 25.52 21.91
C GLY A 260 -4.70 25.24 23.39
N ASN A 261 -3.45 24.87 23.67
CA ASN A 261 -3.00 24.40 24.99
C ASN A 261 -2.39 25.48 25.90
N SER A 262 -2.50 26.77 25.55
CA SER A 262 -2.09 27.89 26.39
C SER A 262 -2.87 29.14 26.03
N ASN A 263 -2.91 30.14 26.92
CA ASN A 263 -3.49 31.47 26.67
C ASN A 263 -2.48 32.44 26.01
N ASP A 264 -1.45 31.92 25.34
CA ASP A 264 -0.39 32.73 24.72
C ASP A 264 -0.63 32.85 23.20
N PRO A 265 -1.11 34.02 22.71
CA PRO A 265 -1.45 34.20 21.30
C PRO A 265 -0.23 34.12 20.38
N VAL A 266 0.99 34.42 20.87
CA VAL A 266 2.22 34.29 20.08
C VAL A 266 2.52 32.81 19.86
N ARG A 267 2.35 31.99 20.90
CA ARG A 267 2.55 30.55 20.82
C ARG A 267 1.48 29.85 19.99
N GLN A 268 0.21 30.23 20.15
CA GLN A 268 -0.91 29.57 19.46
C GLN A 268 -1.12 30.06 18.01
N GLY A 269 -0.70 31.29 17.69
CA GLY A 269 -0.92 31.92 16.38
C GLY A 269 -2.29 32.59 16.33
N ALA A 270 -2.31 33.93 16.36
CA ALA A 270 -3.52 34.72 16.54
C ALA A 270 -4.63 34.48 15.48
N ASP A 271 -4.27 34.04 14.27
CA ASP A 271 -5.20 33.79 13.16
C ASP A 271 -5.26 32.30 12.73
N ASN A 272 -4.63 31.40 13.49
CA ASN A 272 -4.59 29.97 13.21
C ASN A 272 -5.71 29.21 13.96
N LEU A 273 -5.63 27.88 14.00
CA LEU A 273 -6.60 26.98 14.65
C LEU A 273 -8.00 27.09 14.05
N ASN A 274 -8.06 27.17 12.72
CA ASN A 274 -9.31 27.03 11.99
C ASN A 274 -9.68 25.54 11.88
N ILE A 275 -10.66 25.10 12.67
CA ILE A 275 -10.95 23.67 12.89
C ILE A 275 -12.43 23.39 12.69
N THR A 276 -12.75 22.25 12.08
CA THR A 276 -14.12 21.77 11.95
C THR A 276 -14.23 20.37 12.54
N PHE A 277 -15.14 20.19 13.50
CA PHE A 277 -15.67 18.90 13.93
C PHE A 277 -17.03 18.73 13.26
N ALA A 278 -17.15 17.81 12.31
CA ALA A 278 -18.40 17.55 11.60
C ALA A 278 -18.82 16.10 11.78
N TRP A 279 -20.07 15.81 12.11
CA TRP A 279 -20.54 14.41 12.19
C TRP A 279 -19.76 13.57 13.21
N CYS A 280 -19.22 14.19 14.26
CA CYS A 280 -18.49 13.45 15.30
C CYS A 280 -19.43 12.97 16.41
N VAL A 281 -19.03 11.92 17.10
CA VAL A 281 -19.72 11.37 18.26
C VAL A 281 -18.83 11.51 19.49
N TRP A 282 -19.31 12.21 20.51
CA TRP A 282 -18.77 12.10 21.87
C TRP A 282 -19.65 11.13 22.65
N GLY A 283 -19.14 9.91 22.83
CA GLY A 283 -19.88 8.77 23.34
C GLY A 283 -19.69 8.54 24.83
N GLU A 284 -19.90 7.28 25.22
CA GLU A 284 -19.81 6.81 26.59
C GLU A 284 -18.44 7.12 27.23
N GLY A 285 -18.46 7.49 28.51
CA GLY A 285 -17.27 7.78 29.31
C GLY A 285 -16.60 9.12 29.05
N CYS A 286 -16.96 9.88 28.00
CA CYS A 286 -16.46 11.24 27.83
C CYS A 286 -17.03 12.18 28.91
N GLU A 287 -16.16 12.85 29.66
CA GLU A 287 -16.59 13.70 30.79
C GLU A 287 -16.28 15.18 30.61
N VAL A 288 -15.23 15.54 29.85
CA VAL A 288 -14.77 16.92 29.62
C VAL A 288 -14.07 17.08 28.27
N ARG A 289 -13.94 18.34 27.80
CA ARG A 289 -13.25 18.73 26.56
C ARG A 289 -13.88 18.17 25.27
N MET A 290 -15.13 18.52 24.96
CA MET A 290 -15.88 17.99 23.81
C MET A 290 -16.41 19.06 22.82
N PRO A 291 -15.58 19.93 22.21
CA PRO A 291 -14.19 20.25 22.54
C PRO A 291 -14.06 21.41 23.55
N VAL A 292 -12.88 21.56 24.16
CA VAL A 292 -12.45 22.85 24.76
C VAL A 292 -11.66 23.64 23.73
N VAL A 293 -12.03 24.90 23.53
CA VAL A 293 -11.42 25.80 22.55
C VAL A 293 -10.85 27.03 23.25
N THR A 294 -9.53 27.21 23.19
CA THR A 294 -8.84 28.37 23.77
C THR A 294 -8.61 29.49 22.76
N PHE A 295 -8.35 29.14 21.50
CA PHE A 295 -8.07 30.06 20.41
C PHE A 295 -8.63 29.53 19.09
N GLY A 296 -8.83 30.43 18.12
CA GLY A 296 -9.18 30.10 16.75
C GLY A 296 -10.68 30.03 16.48
N LYS A 297 -11.02 29.67 15.22
CA LYS A 297 -12.40 29.52 14.74
C LYS A 297 -12.76 28.05 14.64
N VAL A 298 -13.69 27.61 15.49
CA VAL A 298 -14.11 26.22 15.57
C VAL A 298 -15.58 26.05 15.18
N HIS A 299 -15.83 25.16 14.23
CA HIS A 299 -17.18 24.72 13.87
C HIS A 299 -17.45 23.35 14.47
N VAL A 300 -18.53 23.21 15.21
CA VAL A 300 -19.10 21.92 15.64
C VAL A 300 -20.40 21.74 14.88
N LEU A 301 -20.36 20.93 13.81
CA LEU A 301 -21.41 20.80 12.82
C LEU A 301 -22.03 19.40 12.85
N ASN A 302 -23.34 19.31 13.09
CA ASN A 302 -24.08 18.05 13.01
C ASN A 302 -23.50 16.88 13.83
N CYS A 303 -22.90 17.18 14.98
CA CYS A 303 -22.33 16.19 15.89
C CYS A 303 -23.39 15.62 16.86
N LEU A 304 -23.10 14.42 17.37
CA LEU A 304 -23.90 13.74 18.39
C LEU A 304 -23.15 13.72 19.73
N TYR A 305 -23.85 14.12 20.78
CA TYR A 305 -23.40 13.99 22.15
C TYR A 305 -24.21 12.92 22.86
N ASP A 306 -23.56 11.79 23.16
CA ASP A 306 -24.07 10.64 23.93
C ASP A 306 -23.25 10.39 25.20
N CYS A 307 -22.71 11.47 25.77
CA CYS A 307 -21.89 11.47 26.97
C CYS A 307 -22.74 11.69 28.24
N ALA A 308 -23.65 10.76 28.53
CA ALA A 308 -24.55 10.89 29.66
C ALA A 308 -23.79 10.99 31.00
N GLY A 309 -24.14 11.98 31.82
CA GLY A 309 -23.55 12.16 33.16
C GLY A 309 -22.27 13.00 33.20
N ASN A 310 -21.86 13.63 32.09
CA ASN A 310 -20.70 14.52 32.05
C ASN A 310 -20.73 15.59 33.16
N TYR A 311 -19.65 15.67 33.95
CA TYR A 311 -19.58 16.57 35.12
C TYR A 311 -19.08 17.98 34.77
N ALA A 312 -18.37 18.13 33.65
CA ALA A 312 -17.86 19.40 33.14
C ALA A 312 -18.54 19.77 31.82
N PRO A 313 -18.49 21.05 31.39
CA PRO A 313 -19.12 21.48 30.15
C PRO A 313 -18.60 20.70 28.95
N ALA A 314 -19.51 20.23 28.09
CA ALA A 314 -19.16 19.47 26.89
C ALA A 314 -18.37 20.36 25.94
N VAL A 315 -18.97 21.47 25.48
CA VAL A 315 -18.27 22.47 24.67
C VAL A 315 -17.81 23.62 25.56
N ASN A 316 -16.57 24.08 25.41
CA ASN A 316 -16.08 25.25 26.15
C ASN A 316 -15.43 26.26 25.20
N ALA A 317 -15.86 27.52 25.27
CA ALA A 317 -15.20 28.62 24.58
C ALA A 317 -14.41 29.46 25.59
N LYS A 318 -13.09 29.38 25.54
CA LYS A 318 -12.19 30.12 26.42
C LYS A 318 -11.59 31.33 25.69
N TYR A 319 -10.64 31.99 26.34
CA TYR A 319 -9.81 33.09 25.85
C TYR A 319 -10.20 33.73 24.51
N GLU A 320 -9.46 33.64 23.41
CA GLU A 320 -9.83 34.34 22.17
C GLU A 320 -10.54 33.41 21.17
N ALA A 321 -11.40 32.52 21.67
CA ALA A 321 -12.10 31.54 20.84
C ALA A 321 -13.32 32.13 20.11
N GLU A 322 -13.57 31.63 18.91
CA GLU A 322 -14.79 31.82 18.12
C GLU A 322 -15.42 30.46 17.81
N VAL A 323 -16.58 30.13 18.42
CA VAL A 323 -17.16 28.77 18.34
C VAL A 323 -18.59 28.77 17.78
N LEU A 324 -18.82 28.09 16.66
CA LEU A 324 -20.17 27.85 16.13
C LEU A 324 -20.59 26.41 16.42
N VAL A 325 -21.69 26.22 17.15
CA VAL A 325 -22.32 24.92 17.38
C VAL A 325 -23.63 24.87 16.61
N GLU A 326 -23.68 24.07 15.55
CA GLU A 326 -24.79 24.08 14.60
C GLU A 326 -25.28 22.68 14.24
N GLY A 327 -26.60 22.49 14.23
CA GLY A 327 -27.25 21.26 13.81
C GLY A 327 -26.93 20.02 14.67
N CYS A 328 -26.36 20.19 15.86
CA CYS A 328 -25.95 19.10 16.75
C CYS A 328 -27.12 18.52 17.56
N TYR A 329 -26.98 17.27 17.97
CA TYR A 329 -27.96 16.56 18.80
C TYR A 329 -27.35 16.15 20.14
N PHE A 330 -27.91 16.66 21.23
CA PHE A 330 -27.50 16.33 22.60
C PHE A 330 -28.53 15.41 23.24
N LYS A 331 -28.14 14.15 23.48
CA LYS A 331 -29.03 13.12 24.03
C LYS A 331 -29.43 13.40 25.48
N LYS A 332 -30.40 12.61 25.94
CA LYS A 332 -30.88 12.66 27.33
C LYS A 332 -29.73 12.26 28.26
N GLY A 333 -29.55 12.97 29.37
CA GLY A 333 -28.47 12.74 30.32
C GLY A 333 -27.22 13.59 30.12
N VAL A 334 -27.08 14.31 28.99
CA VAL A 334 -26.02 15.31 28.81
C VAL A 334 -26.38 16.58 29.58
N LYS A 335 -25.67 16.87 30.68
CA LYS A 335 -26.09 17.90 31.65
C LYS A 335 -25.38 19.23 31.45
N ASN A 336 -24.05 19.23 31.45
CA ASN A 336 -23.24 20.43 31.33
C ASN A 336 -22.92 20.61 29.84
N ILE A 337 -23.76 21.34 29.10
CA ILE A 337 -23.65 21.39 27.63
C ILE A 337 -22.59 22.38 27.18
N PHE A 338 -22.56 23.57 27.77
CA PHE A 338 -21.66 24.64 27.35
C PHE A 338 -21.26 25.54 28.52
N ASP A 339 -20.03 26.05 28.46
CA ASP A 339 -19.55 27.16 29.28
C ASP A 339 -18.58 28.04 28.47
N ALA A 340 -18.40 29.29 28.89
CA ALA A 340 -17.46 30.18 28.24
C ALA A 340 -16.79 31.16 29.20
N ASP A 341 -15.49 31.39 28.97
CA ASP A 341 -14.72 32.40 29.69
C ASP A 341 -15.17 33.83 29.24
N PRO A 342 -15.08 34.84 30.12
CA PRO A 342 -15.38 36.23 29.77
C PRO A 342 -14.60 36.75 28.56
N GLU A 343 -13.40 36.24 28.35
CA GLU A 343 -12.49 36.61 27.27
C GLU A 343 -12.94 36.07 25.91
N ALA A 344 -13.75 35.00 25.83
CA ALA A 344 -14.19 34.36 24.57
C ALA A 344 -14.70 35.39 23.56
N LEU A 345 -14.19 35.41 22.32
CA LEU A 345 -14.54 36.44 21.34
C LEU A 345 -15.98 36.30 20.86
N ALA A 346 -16.36 35.08 20.45
CA ALA A 346 -17.71 34.79 19.99
C ALA A 346 -18.10 33.32 20.19
N TYR A 347 -19.38 33.09 20.41
CA TYR A 347 -19.97 31.76 20.32
C TYR A 347 -21.43 31.85 19.90
N GLN A 348 -21.87 30.89 19.10
CA GLN A 348 -23.21 30.90 18.54
C GLN A 348 -23.81 29.49 18.44
N PHE A 349 -25.11 29.38 18.70
CA PHE A 349 -25.87 28.14 18.58
C PHE A 349 -26.95 28.25 17.50
N LYS A 350 -26.99 27.28 16.57
CA LYS A 350 -28.00 27.24 15.50
C LYS A 350 -28.61 25.85 15.35
N ASP A 351 -29.93 25.77 15.29
CA ASP A 351 -30.69 24.56 14.93
C ASP A 351 -30.30 23.25 15.65
N ASN A 352 -29.81 23.37 16.90
CA ASN A 352 -29.43 22.24 17.75
C ASN A 352 -30.65 21.63 18.47
N ILE A 353 -30.58 20.34 18.82
CA ILE A 353 -31.56 19.68 19.69
C ILE A 353 -30.92 19.34 21.04
N PHE A 354 -31.52 19.83 22.12
CA PHE A 354 -31.14 19.52 23.50
C PHE A 354 -32.24 18.69 24.17
N ARG A 355 -31.90 17.50 24.67
CA ARG A 355 -32.86 16.63 25.38
C ARG A 355 -32.93 16.88 26.88
N GLU A 356 -31.93 17.57 27.44
CA GLU A 356 -31.94 18.13 28.79
C GLU A 356 -32.23 19.64 28.76
N LYS A 357 -32.57 20.22 29.90
CA LYS A 357 -32.87 21.66 30.00
C LYS A 357 -31.60 22.47 29.80
N PHE A 358 -31.47 23.09 28.64
CA PHE A 358 -30.43 24.06 28.32
C PHE A 358 -31.02 25.18 27.46
N LYS A 359 -30.60 26.40 27.72
CA LYS A 359 -30.99 27.57 26.94
C LYS A 359 -29.71 28.19 26.38
N PRO A 360 -29.44 28.07 25.06
CA PRO A 360 -28.26 28.69 24.48
C PRO A 360 -28.36 30.21 24.58
N GLU A 361 -27.21 30.84 24.80
CA GLU A 361 -27.01 32.28 24.70
C GLU A 361 -25.87 32.51 23.70
N ASP A 362 -26.06 33.48 22.82
CA ASP A 362 -25.06 33.83 21.81
C ASP A 362 -24.23 35.02 22.31
N LYS A 363 -22.94 35.01 21.98
CA LYS A 363 -22.03 36.16 22.12
C LYS A 363 -21.39 36.43 20.77
N GLY A 364 -21.59 37.64 20.25
CA GLY A 364 -21.04 38.02 18.95
C GLY A 364 -21.68 37.24 17.78
N SER A 365 -20.96 37.17 16.66
CA SER A 365 -21.36 36.42 15.48
C SER A 365 -20.16 35.62 15.00
N VAL A 366 -20.37 34.33 14.77
CA VAL A 366 -19.33 33.44 14.26
C VAL A 366 -19.60 33.19 12.78
N VAL A 367 -18.63 33.52 11.91
CA VAL A 367 -18.74 33.31 10.46
C VAL A 367 -17.72 32.27 10.04
N MET A 368 -18.23 31.17 9.51
CA MET A 368 -17.38 30.14 8.92
C MET A 368 -16.91 30.60 7.53
N PRO A 369 -15.62 30.53 7.24
CA PRO A 369 -15.03 31.00 5.98
C PRO A 369 -15.22 30.02 4.80
N TYR A 370 -16.23 29.17 4.86
CA TYR A 370 -16.58 28.18 3.84
C TYR A 370 -18.09 28.00 3.71
N SER A 371 -18.52 27.50 2.55
CA SER A 371 -19.93 27.17 2.31
C SER A 371 -20.24 25.78 2.87
N TYR A 372 -21.38 25.61 3.52
CA TYR A 372 -21.88 24.33 4.02
C TYR A 372 -23.42 24.34 4.03
N THR A 373 -24.03 23.18 4.23
CA THR A 373 -25.49 23.07 4.44
C THR A 373 -25.72 22.11 5.61
N PRO A 374 -26.15 22.61 6.79
CA PRO A 374 -26.41 21.74 7.92
C PRO A 374 -27.62 20.85 7.65
N VAL A 375 -27.58 19.59 8.10
CA VAL A 375 -28.79 18.77 8.12
C VAL A 375 -29.63 19.10 9.35
N PRO A 376 -30.94 18.81 9.33
CA PRO A 376 -31.76 18.92 10.53
C PRO A 376 -31.18 18.06 11.66
N ALA A 377 -30.94 18.65 12.84
CA ALA A 377 -30.37 17.96 14.00
C ALA A 377 -31.13 16.68 14.38
N SER A 378 -32.43 16.59 14.11
CA SER A 378 -33.23 15.39 14.36
C SER A 378 -32.80 14.16 13.56
N ARG A 379 -32.09 14.34 12.44
CA ARG A 379 -31.54 13.24 11.64
C ARG A 379 -30.18 12.74 12.13
N VAL A 380 -29.47 13.53 12.92
CA VAL A 380 -28.08 13.26 13.33
C VAL A 380 -27.92 11.89 14.02
N PRO A 381 -28.74 11.51 15.03
CA PRO A 381 -28.60 10.19 15.67
C PRO A 381 -28.72 9.03 14.67
N ARG A 382 -29.70 9.07 13.76
CA ARG A 382 -29.89 8.01 12.77
C ARG A 382 -28.71 7.86 11.81
N LEU A 383 -28.09 8.99 11.43
CA LEU A 383 -26.95 8.98 10.51
C LEU A 383 -25.67 8.47 11.18
N LEU A 384 -25.41 8.90 12.42
CA LEU A 384 -24.18 8.57 13.15
C LEU A 384 -24.21 7.21 13.85
N GLU A 385 -25.38 6.76 14.29
CA GLU A 385 -25.53 5.48 15.01
C GLU A 385 -26.08 4.36 14.11
N GLY A 386 -26.47 4.71 12.88
CA GLY A 386 -27.15 3.82 11.95
C GLY A 386 -26.45 3.75 10.61
N GLU A 387 -27.00 4.45 9.61
CA GLU A 387 -26.76 4.17 8.18
C GLU A 387 -25.32 4.38 7.69
N ASN A 388 -24.58 5.35 8.27
CA ASN A 388 -23.22 5.69 7.83
C ASN A 388 -22.16 5.35 8.89
N GLY A 389 -22.51 5.46 10.18
CA GLY A 389 -21.65 5.11 11.31
C GLY A 389 -20.50 6.08 11.56
N ALA A 390 -20.35 6.57 12.80
CA ALA A 390 -19.12 7.23 13.23
C ALA A 390 -18.07 6.21 13.67
N GLY A 391 -16.80 6.48 13.36
CA GLY A 391 -15.69 5.57 13.54
C GLY A 391 -15.47 4.66 12.33
N PRO A 392 -14.60 3.65 12.47
CA PRO A 392 -14.19 2.82 11.35
C PRO A 392 -15.33 1.95 10.85
N THR A 393 -15.58 2.00 9.55
CA THR A 393 -16.65 1.28 8.86
C THR A 393 -16.18 0.60 7.56
N LEU A 394 -14.94 0.87 7.11
CA LEU A 394 -14.45 0.26 5.87
C LEU A 394 -13.91 -1.14 6.09
N ASP A 395 -14.44 -2.05 5.28
CA ASP A 395 -13.85 -3.33 4.97
C ASP A 395 -13.25 -3.24 3.56
N LEU A 396 -12.04 -3.75 3.37
CA LEU A 396 -11.60 -4.04 2.00
C LEU A 396 -12.24 -5.35 1.57
N PRO A 397 -12.75 -5.44 0.32
CA PRO A 397 -12.76 -6.71 -0.36
C PRO A 397 -11.30 -7.03 -0.74
N VAL A 398 -10.46 -7.34 0.26
CA VAL A 398 -9.26 -8.12 -0.05
C VAL A 398 -9.83 -9.42 -0.60
N PRO A 399 -9.40 -9.89 -1.78
CA PRO A 399 -9.70 -11.26 -2.15
C PRO A 399 -9.34 -12.10 -0.93
N GLU A 400 -10.33 -12.81 -0.41
CA GLU A 400 -10.11 -13.92 0.49
C GLU A 400 -9.29 -14.95 -0.30
N GLN A 401 -7.99 -14.69 -0.46
CA GLN A 401 -7.02 -15.75 -0.28
C GLN A 401 -6.87 -15.81 1.22
N SER A 402 -7.77 -16.58 1.85
CA SER A 402 -7.57 -17.05 3.19
C SER A 402 -6.18 -17.67 3.20
N VAL A 403 -5.19 -16.96 3.74
CA VAL A 403 -3.86 -17.51 3.98
C VAL A 403 -4.12 -18.83 4.69
N LYS A 404 -3.85 -19.94 4.00
CA LYS A 404 -4.23 -21.26 4.49
C LYS A 404 -3.38 -21.64 5.69
N PHE A 405 -2.11 -21.24 5.64
CA PHE A 405 -1.12 -21.40 6.70
C PHE A 405 0.05 -20.45 6.47
N THR A 406 0.81 -20.20 7.53
CA THR A 406 2.07 -19.45 7.51
C THR A 406 3.25 -20.42 7.64
N ILE A 407 4.31 -20.17 6.88
CA ILE A 407 5.62 -20.81 7.04
C ILE A 407 6.54 -19.83 7.78
N HIS A 408 6.88 -20.15 9.02
CA HIS A 408 7.82 -19.41 9.84
C HIS A 408 9.23 -19.97 9.62
N LEU A 409 10.12 -19.18 9.02
CA LEU A 409 11.52 -19.56 8.81
C LEU A 409 12.36 -19.05 9.98
N MET A 410 13.14 -19.91 10.62
CA MET A 410 14.10 -19.53 11.65
C MET A 410 15.46 -20.18 11.40
N GLY A 411 16.51 -19.36 11.46
CA GLY A 411 17.86 -19.85 11.20
C GLY A 411 18.96 -18.80 11.26
N ASP A 412 20.08 -19.15 10.63
CA ASP A 412 21.32 -18.37 10.65
C ASP A 412 21.51 -17.46 9.42
N SER A 413 22.75 -17.04 9.16
CA SER A 413 23.08 -16.09 8.09
C SER A 413 22.84 -16.63 6.69
N THR A 414 22.75 -17.94 6.47
CA THR A 414 22.47 -18.50 5.14
C THR A 414 20.99 -18.45 4.75
N MET A 415 20.10 -18.31 5.74
CA MET A 415 18.65 -18.13 5.57
C MET A 415 18.21 -16.66 5.71
N ALA A 416 18.94 -15.84 6.46
CA ALA A 416 18.54 -14.48 6.86
C ALA A 416 18.35 -13.47 5.73
N ASP A 417 17.42 -12.54 5.94
CA ASP A 417 17.28 -11.30 5.17
C ASP A 417 18.55 -10.45 5.26
N LYS A 418 18.90 -9.78 4.15
CA LYS A 418 20.14 -9.01 3.99
C LYS A 418 19.83 -7.58 3.59
N ASP A 419 20.61 -6.65 4.14
CA ASP A 419 20.58 -5.26 3.70
C ASP A 419 21.13 -5.15 2.28
N ILE A 420 20.37 -4.50 1.40
CA ILE A 420 20.69 -4.32 -0.01
C ILE A 420 21.34 -2.95 -0.30
N SER A 421 21.46 -2.10 0.72
CA SER A 421 22.05 -0.77 0.61
C SER A 421 23.47 -0.82 0.05
N GLY A 422 23.86 0.21 -0.69
CA GLY A 422 25.18 0.29 -1.34
C GLY A 422 25.42 -0.79 -2.42
N GLY A 423 24.36 -1.43 -2.93
CA GLY A 423 24.45 -2.48 -3.94
C GLY A 423 24.95 -3.81 -3.40
N ASN A 424 24.72 -4.12 -2.11
CA ASN A 424 25.14 -5.38 -1.51
C ASN A 424 24.42 -6.57 -2.17
N PRO A 425 25.16 -7.53 -2.78
CA PRO A 425 24.54 -8.65 -3.49
C PRO A 425 24.18 -9.84 -2.57
N GLU A 426 24.56 -9.83 -1.28
CA GLU A 426 24.35 -10.96 -0.36
C GLU A 426 22.86 -11.23 -0.16
N ARG A 427 22.43 -12.49 -0.26
CA ARG A 427 21.05 -12.93 -0.01
C ARG A 427 21.05 -14.25 0.76
N GLY A 428 20.21 -14.35 1.78
CA GLY A 428 19.87 -15.64 2.39
C GLY A 428 18.72 -16.28 1.61
N TRP A 429 18.63 -17.61 1.63
CA TRP A 429 17.57 -18.30 0.88
C TRP A 429 16.18 -18.02 1.45
N GLY A 430 16.04 -17.86 2.77
CA GLY A 430 14.76 -17.51 3.40
C GLY A 430 14.22 -16.14 2.96
N MET A 431 15.11 -15.23 2.53
CA MET A 431 14.74 -13.91 1.99
C MET A 431 14.01 -14.01 0.65
N VAL A 432 14.29 -15.03 -0.16
CA VAL A 432 13.72 -15.18 -1.51
C VAL A 432 12.64 -16.26 -1.60
N PHE A 433 12.45 -17.03 -0.53
CA PHE A 433 11.58 -18.22 -0.51
C PHE A 433 10.10 -17.92 -0.75
N GLU A 434 9.62 -16.74 -0.37
CA GLU A 434 8.23 -16.33 -0.62
C GLU A 434 7.85 -16.34 -2.10
N ASN A 435 8.82 -16.21 -3.00
CA ASN A 435 8.58 -16.24 -4.45
C ASN A 435 8.35 -17.64 -5.02
N PHE A 436 8.43 -18.67 -4.17
CA PHE A 436 8.25 -20.07 -4.54
C PHE A 436 6.92 -20.63 -4.09
N VAL A 437 6.07 -19.84 -3.44
CA VAL A 437 4.72 -20.22 -3.02
C VAL A 437 3.68 -19.26 -3.59
N ASP A 438 2.45 -19.75 -3.81
CA ASP A 438 1.33 -18.90 -4.19
C ASP A 438 0.87 -18.00 -3.02
N ASP A 439 0.03 -17.01 -3.33
CA ASP A 439 -0.45 -16.01 -2.36
C ASP A 439 -1.33 -16.60 -1.23
N SER A 440 -1.66 -17.90 -1.27
CA SER A 440 -2.40 -18.57 -0.20
C SER A 440 -1.50 -19.08 0.93
N VAL A 441 -0.17 -18.94 0.79
CA VAL A 441 0.82 -19.26 1.82
C VAL A 441 1.59 -18.01 2.19
N ARG A 442 1.60 -17.67 3.49
CA ARG A 442 2.42 -16.57 4.01
C ARG A 442 3.79 -17.09 4.44
N VAL A 443 4.85 -16.35 4.15
CA VAL A 443 6.21 -16.67 4.62
C VAL A 443 6.71 -15.56 5.54
N ILE A 444 7.22 -15.91 6.72
CA ILE A 444 7.84 -14.95 7.65
C ILE A 444 9.25 -15.43 7.98
N ASN A 445 10.25 -14.62 7.65
CA ASN A 445 11.66 -14.95 7.90
C ASN A 445 12.19 -14.29 9.18
N TYR A 446 12.41 -15.10 10.21
CA TYR A 446 12.99 -14.69 11.49
C TYR A 446 14.51 -14.93 11.55
N ALA A 447 15.11 -15.52 10.52
CA ALA A 447 16.54 -15.82 10.53
C ALA A 447 17.39 -14.56 10.66
N LYS A 448 18.51 -14.66 11.40
CA LYS A 448 19.40 -13.52 11.67
C LYS A 448 20.87 -13.89 11.55
N ASN A 449 21.63 -12.95 11.00
CA ASN A 449 23.07 -13.09 10.80
C ASN A 449 23.82 -13.47 12.08
N GLY A 450 24.66 -14.50 12.02
CA GLY A 450 25.53 -14.88 13.14
C GLY A 450 24.83 -15.57 14.31
N ARG A 451 23.54 -15.90 14.19
CA ARG A 451 22.80 -16.58 15.27
C ARG A 451 23.02 -18.08 15.22
N SER A 452 23.07 -18.67 16.41
CA SER A 452 23.06 -20.10 16.72
C SER A 452 21.73 -20.44 17.40
N THR A 453 21.42 -21.71 17.61
CA THR A 453 20.26 -22.12 18.43
C THR A 453 20.26 -21.44 19.80
N LYS A 454 21.43 -21.38 20.46
CA LYS A 454 21.60 -20.76 21.78
C LYS A 454 21.31 -19.25 21.74
N SER A 455 22.01 -18.51 20.89
CA SER A 455 21.85 -17.05 20.85
C SER A 455 20.47 -16.63 20.33
N PHE A 456 19.83 -17.45 19.49
CA PHE A 456 18.46 -17.18 19.02
C PHE A 456 17.45 -17.22 20.17
N ILE A 457 17.68 -18.07 21.17
CA ILE A 457 16.91 -18.12 22.42
C ILE A 457 17.30 -16.93 23.31
N ASP A 458 18.59 -16.75 23.59
CA ASP A 458 19.08 -15.71 24.51
C ASP A 458 18.66 -14.29 24.09
N GLU A 459 18.53 -14.03 22.79
CA GLU A 459 18.13 -12.73 22.22
C GLU A 459 16.60 -12.57 22.07
N GLY A 460 15.79 -13.53 22.52
CA GLY A 460 14.33 -13.47 22.46
C GLY A 460 13.76 -13.61 21.04
N LEU A 461 14.54 -14.04 20.05
CA LEU A 461 14.06 -14.24 18.68
C LEU A 461 13.10 -15.44 18.61
N TRP A 462 13.35 -16.47 19.42
CA TRP A 462 12.42 -17.60 19.56
C TRP A 462 11.05 -17.16 20.09
N ASP A 463 11.01 -16.25 21.07
CA ASP A 463 9.74 -15.76 21.61
C ASP A 463 8.91 -15.03 20.54
N LYS A 464 9.56 -14.34 19.60
CA LYS A 464 8.90 -13.70 18.45
C LYS A 464 8.31 -14.72 17.48
N VAL A 465 9.04 -15.79 17.15
CA VAL A 465 8.51 -16.89 16.32
C VAL A 465 7.28 -17.49 17.03
N ARG A 466 7.43 -17.83 18.31
CA ARG A 466 6.36 -18.45 19.11
C ARG A 466 5.09 -17.61 19.16
N ALA A 467 5.20 -16.29 19.28
CA ALA A 467 4.05 -15.38 19.29
C ALA A 467 3.29 -15.34 17.96
N GLY A 468 4.00 -15.57 16.84
CA GLY A 468 3.44 -15.58 15.49
C GLY A 468 2.74 -16.87 15.09
N ILE A 469 3.04 -18.00 15.74
CA ILE A 469 2.51 -19.32 15.36
C ILE A 469 0.98 -19.40 15.57
N ARG A 470 0.30 -19.99 14.59
CA ARG A 470 -1.10 -20.42 14.66
C ARG A 470 -1.23 -21.92 14.35
N PRO A 471 -2.29 -22.60 14.83
CA PRO A 471 -2.54 -23.99 14.46
C PRO A 471 -2.64 -24.17 12.93
N GLY A 472 -1.94 -25.17 12.40
CA GLY A 472 -1.83 -25.41 10.95
C GLY A 472 -0.61 -24.77 10.28
N ASP A 473 0.12 -23.89 10.97
CA ASP A 473 1.36 -23.30 10.46
C ASP A 473 2.50 -24.32 10.36
N TYR A 474 3.57 -23.92 9.66
CA TYR A 474 4.82 -24.65 9.57
C TYR A 474 5.97 -23.84 10.19
N VAL A 475 6.92 -24.52 10.84
CA VAL A 475 8.13 -23.88 11.41
C VAL A 475 9.37 -24.56 10.83
N PHE A 476 10.09 -23.86 9.95
CA PHE A 476 11.30 -24.34 9.31
C PHE A 476 12.52 -23.90 10.12
N ILE A 477 13.33 -24.85 10.57
CA ILE A 477 14.40 -24.65 11.54
C ILE A 477 15.74 -25.04 10.92
N GLU A 478 16.61 -24.07 10.65
CA GLU A 478 17.97 -24.31 10.11
C GLU A 478 19.06 -23.69 10.99
N PHE A 479 19.93 -24.51 11.56
CA PHE A 479 21.07 -24.05 12.36
C PHE A 479 22.26 -25.02 12.27
N GLY A 480 23.44 -24.53 12.65
CA GLY A 480 24.68 -25.31 12.77
C GLY A 480 25.94 -24.51 12.42
N HIS A 481 25.85 -23.48 11.56
CA HIS A 481 27.02 -22.69 11.15
C HIS A 481 27.70 -21.95 12.32
N ASN A 482 26.90 -21.45 13.25
CA ASN A 482 27.39 -20.66 14.39
C ASN A 482 27.51 -21.48 15.66
N ASP A 483 26.66 -22.49 15.83
CA ASP A 483 26.65 -23.42 16.97
C ASP A 483 28.00 -24.13 17.15
N GLN A 484 28.71 -24.41 16.05
CA GLN A 484 30.02 -25.08 16.07
C GLN A 484 31.20 -24.26 16.57
N LYS A 485 31.02 -22.97 16.88
CA LYS A 485 32.13 -22.06 17.20
C LYS A 485 32.54 -22.16 18.68
N ALA A 486 33.19 -23.26 19.08
CA ALA A 486 33.64 -23.52 20.46
C ALA A 486 34.39 -22.37 21.15
N GLY A 487 35.12 -21.54 20.39
CA GLY A 487 35.80 -20.35 20.91
C GLY A 487 34.90 -19.11 21.13
N LYS A 488 33.59 -19.20 20.88
CA LYS A 488 32.63 -18.10 21.00
C LYS A 488 31.44 -18.50 21.89
N GLU A 489 31.61 -18.37 23.20
CA GLU A 489 30.65 -18.79 24.23
C GLU A 489 29.20 -18.31 24.01
N LYS A 490 29.01 -17.10 23.47
CA LYS A 490 27.67 -16.55 23.18
C LYS A 490 26.87 -17.33 22.14
N VAL A 491 27.55 -18.06 21.25
CA VAL A 491 26.91 -18.79 20.13
C VAL A 491 27.21 -20.28 20.15
N TYR A 492 28.20 -20.72 20.93
CA TYR A 492 28.56 -22.13 20.98
C TYR A 492 27.48 -22.97 21.65
N ALA A 493 27.08 -24.04 20.98
CA ALA A 493 26.24 -25.09 21.53
C ALA A 493 26.81 -26.44 21.06
N PRO A 494 27.30 -27.34 21.93
CA PRO A 494 27.83 -28.64 21.51
C PRO A 494 26.77 -29.45 20.74
N ALA A 495 27.18 -30.05 19.62
CA ALA A 495 26.31 -30.83 18.73
C ALA A 495 25.53 -31.91 19.51
N TRP A 496 26.23 -32.80 20.20
CA TRP A 496 25.63 -33.83 21.07
C TRP A 496 25.38 -33.28 22.48
N GLY A 497 24.25 -32.59 22.66
CA GLY A 497 23.90 -31.93 23.92
C GLY A 497 23.04 -30.70 23.67
N ALA A 498 23.54 -29.53 24.06
CA ALA A 498 22.76 -28.28 24.04
C ALA A 498 22.13 -27.96 22.67
N PHE A 499 22.81 -28.25 21.56
CA PHE A 499 22.23 -28.05 20.23
C PHE A 499 20.97 -28.92 20.03
N GLN A 500 21.06 -30.21 20.33
CA GLN A 500 19.90 -31.12 20.25
C GLN A 500 18.80 -30.73 21.24
N ASP A 501 19.17 -30.33 22.46
CA ASP A 501 18.19 -29.91 23.48
C ASP A 501 17.40 -28.68 23.02
N ASN A 502 18.08 -27.70 22.39
CA ASN A 502 17.42 -26.54 21.79
C ASN A 502 16.49 -26.94 20.64
N LEU A 503 16.92 -27.84 19.74
CA LEU A 503 16.08 -28.33 18.65
C LEU A 503 14.82 -29.05 19.17
N ARG A 504 14.96 -29.91 20.19
CA ARG A 504 13.81 -30.57 20.83
C ARG A 504 12.85 -29.56 21.43
N MET A 505 13.35 -28.49 22.05
CA MET A 505 12.53 -27.43 22.62
C MET A 505 11.72 -26.69 21.55
N PHE A 506 12.34 -26.30 20.42
CA PHE A 506 11.65 -25.67 19.31
C PHE A 506 10.55 -26.58 18.73
N ILE A 507 10.88 -27.85 18.47
CA ILE A 507 9.95 -28.87 17.93
C ILE A 507 8.77 -29.08 18.87
N GLY A 508 9.03 -29.29 20.17
CA GLY A 508 8.00 -29.53 21.17
C GLY A 508 7.02 -28.37 21.26
N THR A 509 7.55 -27.15 21.40
CA THR A 509 6.73 -25.94 21.51
C THR A 509 5.92 -25.67 20.24
N ALA A 510 6.49 -25.85 19.05
CA ALA A 510 5.76 -25.67 17.79
C ALA A 510 4.55 -26.62 17.71
N ARG A 511 4.74 -27.88 18.09
CA ARG A 511 3.67 -28.89 18.14
C ARG A 511 2.61 -28.57 19.20
N GLU A 512 3.01 -28.09 20.37
CA GLU A 512 2.09 -27.63 21.42
C GLU A 512 1.18 -26.51 20.94
N LEU A 513 1.68 -25.63 20.05
CA LEU A 513 0.92 -24.55 19.43
C LEU A 513 0.15 -24.97 18.17
N GLY A 514 0.20 -26.25 17.81
CA GLY A 514 -0.52 -26.81 16.66
C GLY A 514 0.16 -26.61 15.31
N ALA A 515 1.44 -26.23 15.28
CA ALA A 515 2.23 -26.10 14.06
C ALA A 515 3.06 -27.36 13.76
N THR A 516 3.45 -27.51 12.49
CA THR A 516 4.29 -28.60 11.99
C THR A 516 5.75 -28.15 11.88
N PRO A 517 6.66 -28.62 12.76
CA PRO A 517 8.08 -28.31 12.63
C PRO A 517 8.72 -29.10 11.49
N VAL A 518 9.70 -28.47 10.82
CA VAL A 518 10.53 -29.05 9.76
C VAL A 518 11.98 -28.68 10.06
N LEU A 519 12.85 -29.69 10.19
CA LEU A 519 14.28 -29.47 10.38
C LEU A 519 14.99 -29.38 9.03
N LEU A 520 15.92 -28.44 8.90
CA LEU A 520 16.81 -28.30 7.76
C LEU A 520 18.24 -28.30 8.26
N THR A 521 19.08 -29.22 7.75
CA THR A 521 20.51 -29.20 8.08
C THR A 521 21.17 -27.92 7.52
N PRO A 522 22.36 -27.52 7.97
CA PRO A 522 23.08 -26.38 7.38
C PRO A 522 23.30 -26.52 5.87
N VAL A 523 23.20 -25.42 5.13
CA VAL A 523 23.72 -25.34 3.75
C VAL A 523 25.24 -25.57 3.74
N ALA A 524 25.75 -26.39 2.81
CA ALA A 524 27.18 -26.67 2.70
C ALA A 524 28.02 -25.44 2.29
N ARG A 525 29.25 -25.35 2.80
CA ARG A 525 30.20 -24.31 2.38
C ARG A 525 30.92 -24.72 1.10
N ARG A 526 31.20 -23.74 0.22
CA ARG A 526 32.03 -23.91 -0.98
C ARG A 526 33.52 -23.98 -0.63
N HIS A 527 33.95 -25.03 0.06
CA HIS A 527 35.34 -25.22 0.47
C HIS A 527 36.05 -26.24 -0.43
N PHE A 528 36.65 -25.77 -1.52
CA PHE A 528 37.43 -26.64 -2.41
C PHE A 528 38.92 -26.59 -2.06
N ASN A 529 39.54 -27.77 -1.94
CA ASN A 529 40.98 -27.95 -1.79
C ASN A 529 41.51 -28.69 -3.02
N ASP A 530 42.33 -28.02 -3.83
CA ASP A 530 42.87 -28.57 -5.09
C ASP A 530 41.78 -29.17 -6.02
N GLY A 531 40.62 -28.51 -6.11
CA GLY A 531 39.49 -28.92 -6.92
C GLY A 531 38.60 -30.01 -6.30
N VAL A 532 38.90 -30.48 -5.10
CA VAL A 532 38.07 -31.44 -4.34
C VAL A 532 37.29 -30.71 -3.26
N LEU A 533 35.97 -30.91 -3.22
CA LEU A 533 35.10 -30.31 -2.20
C LEU A 533 35.37 -30.97 -0.84
N ASP A 534 35.61 -30.17 0.18
CA ASP A 534 35.59 -30.57 1.58
C ASP A 534 34.15 -30.64 2.06
N GLU A 535 33.70 -31.86 2.35
CA GLU A 535 32.32 -32.17 2.72
C GLU A 535 32.07 -31.95 4.22
N ASP A 536 33.13 -31.98 5.04
CA ASP A 536 33.02 -31.93 6.50
C ASP A 536 33.31 -30.51 7.03
N THR A 537 32.46 -29.56 6.65
CA THR A 537 32.61 -28.18 7.14
C THR A 537 31.77 -27.90 8.40
N HIS A 538 30.82 -28.79 8.72
CA HIS A 538 29.92 -28.65 9.87
C HIS A 538 30.14 -29.70 10.96
N GLY A 539 31.10 -30.62 10.85
CA GLY A 539 31.35 -31.65 11.87
C GLY A 539 30.09 -32.45 12.18
N ASP A 540 29.87 -32.72 13.47
CA ASP A 540 28.76 -33.57 13.94
C ASP A 540 27.36 -32.91 13.89
N TYR A 541 27.24 -31.62 13.55
CA TYR A 541 25.96 -30.89 13.66
C TYR A 541 24.84 -31.42 12.74
N PRO A 542 25.09 -31.73 11.46
CA PRO A 542 24.10 -32.34 10.57
C PRO A 542 23.62 -33.70 11.09
N GLU A 543 24.53 -34.55 11.57
CA GLU A 543 24.20 -35.87 12.14
C GLU A 543 23.44 -35.75 13.48
N ALA A 544 23.82 -34.80 14.34
CA ALA A 544 23.10 -34.52 15.57
C ALA A 544 21.66 -34.05 15.31
N MET A 545 21.43 -33.25 14.26
CA MET A 545 20.10 -32.83 13.83
C MET A 545 19.30 -34.01 13.22
N LYS A 546 19.92 -34.83 12.38
CA LYS A 546 19.30 -36.06 11.82
C LYS A 546 18.83 -36.99 12.93
N ALA A 547 19.66 -37.18 13.97
CA ALA A 547 19.29 -37.97 15.14
C ALA A 547 18.07 -37.40 15.88
N VAL A 548 17.96 -36.07 16.04
CA VAL A 548 16.76 -35.43 16.63
C VAL A 548 15.54 -35.59 15.72
N ALA A 549 15.69 -35.46 14.41
CA ALA A 549 14.60 -35.67 13.46
C ALA A 549 14.04 -37.10 13.56
N GLU A 550 14.91 -38.10 13.59
CA GLU A 550 14.55 -39.52 13.77
C GLU A 550 13.89 -39.77 15.14
N GLU A 551 14.51 -39.27 16.22
CA GLU A 551 13.99 -39.40 17.59
C GLU A 551 12.58 -38.83 17.73
N THR A 552 12.33 -37.66 17.14
CA THR A 552 11.09 -36.91 17.32
C THR A 552 10.05 -37.17 16.23
N GLY A 553 10.39 -37.95 15.19
CA GLY A 553 9.57 -38.13 13.99
C GLY A 553 9.33 -36.83 13.22
N THR A 554 10.25 -35.87 13.30
CA THR A 554 10.15 -34.57 12.61
C THR A 554 10.64 -34.69 11.17
N VAL A 555 9.94 -34.07 10.22
CA VAL A 555 10.37 -34.05 8.82
C VAL A 555 11.72 -33.34 8.72
N LEU A 556 12.68 -33.97 8.03
CA LEU A 556 14.01 -33.42 7.78
C LEU A 556 14.20 -33.13 6.29
N ILE A 557 14.68 -31.94 5.95
CA ILE A 557 15.29 -31.61 4.66
C ILE A 557 16.81 -31.60 4.85
N ASP A 558 17.50 -32.56 4.24
CA ASP A 558 18.97 -32.68 4.33
C ASP A 558 19.61 -31.75 3.29
N MET A 559 19.63 -30.46 3.62
CA MET A 559 20.20 -29.41 2.78
C MET A 559 21.70 -29.58 2.57
N GLU A 560 22.42 -30.13 3.55
CA GLU A 560 23.88 -30.24 3.45
C GLU A 560 24.25 -31.26 2.38
N ALA A 561 23.66 -32.45 2.45
CA ALA A 561 23.88 -33.48 1.45
C ALA A 561 23.51 -32.99 0.05
N ALA A 562 22.34 -32.36 -0.09
CA ALA A 562 21.87 -31.88 -1.39
C ALA A 562 22.73 -30.74 -1.97
N THR A 563 23.25 -29.86 -1.12
CA THR A 563 24.14 -28.76 -1.55
C THR A 563 25.56 -29.25 -1.82
N ILE A 564 26.07 -30.25 -1.10
CA ILE A 564 27.31 -30.97 -1.42
C ILE A 564 27.22 -31.60 -2.82
N ASP A 565 26.14 -32.34 -3.09
CA ASP A 565 25.95 -33.01 -4.39
C ASP A 565 25.91 -31.99 -5.54
N TRP A 566 25.22 -30.87 -5.33
CA TRP A 566 25.21 -29.78 -6.31
C TRP A 566 26.60 -29.14 -6.50
N LEU A 567 27.32 -28.83 -5.43
CA LEU A 567 28.67 -28.23 -5.49
C LEU A 567 29.65 -29.15 -6.21
N LYS A 568 29.62 -30.47 -5.93
CA LYS A 568 30.42 -31.47 -6.64
C LYS A 568 30.11 -31.50 -8.13
N ALA A 569 28.83 -31.44 -8.50
CA ALA A 569 28.40 -31.44 -9.89
C ALA A 569 28.79 -30.15 -10.63
N ALA A 570 28.71 -29.00 -9.97
CA ALA A 570 29.09 -27.71 -10.55
C ALA A 570 30.62 -27.55 -10.66
N GLY A 571 31.36 -28.07 -9.68
CA GLY A 571 32.81 -27.89 -9.57
C GLY A 571 33.21 -26.52 -9.02
N ASP A 572 34.50 -26.36 -8.75
CA ASP A 572 35.05 -25.17 -8.09
C ASP A 572 34.76 -23.88 -8.88
N GLU A 573 35.20 -23.80 -10.14
CA GLU A 573 35.11 -22.57 -10.93
C GLU A 573 33.67 -22.11 -11.16
N ALA A 574 32.80 -22.98 -11.68
CA ALA A 574 31.43 -22.63 -12.03
C ALA A 574 30.56 -22.33 -10.80
N SER A 575 30.81 -22.96 -9.66
CA SER A 575 30.04 -22.67 -8.43
C SER A 575 30.31 -21.29 -7.86
N ARG A 576 31.42 -20.62 -8.21
CA ARG A 576 31.81 -19.32 -7.66
C ARG A 576 30.76 -18.24 -7.83
N GLU A 577 30.05 -18.24 -8.96
CA GLU A 577 29.09 -17.19 -9.32
C GLU A 577 27.83 -17.15 -8.44
N TYR A 578 27.63 -18.16 -7.59
CA TYR A 578 26.52 -18.29 -6.63
C TYR A 578 26.89 -17.75 -5.23
N PHE A 579 28.16 -17.47 -4.99
CA PHE A 579 28.68 -17.04 -3.69
C PHE A 579 29.12 -15.58 -3.70
N MET A 580 29.44 -15.06 -2.52
CA MET A 580 29.84 -13.68 -2.29
C MET A 580 31.30 -13.42 -2.67
N TRP A 581 31.54 -13.37 -3.99
CA TRP A 581 32.80 -13.00 -4.61
C TRP A 581 32.63 -11.65 -5.31
N VAL A 582 33.13 -10.61 -4.65
CA VAL A 582 33.00 -9.20 -5.07
C VAL A 582 34.40 -8.63 -5.25
N GLU A 583 34.67 -8.10 -6.44
CA GLU A 583 35.95 -7.48 -6.76
C GLU A 583 36.07 -6.09 -6.08
N PRO A 584 37.28 -5.69 -5.62
CA PRO A 584 37.50 -4.37 -5.05
C PRO A 584 37.03 -3.24 -5.97
N GLY A 585 36.33 -2.25 -5.41
CA GLY A 585 35.83 -1.07 -6.13
C GLY A 585 34.56 -1.28 -6.96
N THR A 586 33.97 -2.49 -7.00
CA THR A 586 32.76 -2.77 -7.80
C THR A 586 31.44 -2.63 -7.03
N CYS A 587 31.50 -2.66 -5.70
CA CYS A 587 30.33 -2.58 -4.82
C CYS A 587 30.59 -1.57 -3.70
N ALA A 588 29.71 -0.58 -3.53
CA ALA A 588 29.89 0.46 -2.52
C ALA A 588 29.76 -0.07 -1.08
N ALA A 589 28.91 -1.09 -0.86
CA ALA A 589 28.79 -1.78 0.42
C ALA A 589 30.04 -2.60 0.78
N ILE A 590 30.84 -3.00 -0.22
CA ILE A 590 32.02 -3.85 -0.07
C ILE A 590 33.18 -3.25 -0.89
N PRO A 591 33.66 -2.05 -0.52
CA PRO A 591 34.60 -1.29 -1.37
C PRO A 591 35.96 -2.00 -1.51
N GLY A 592 36.38 -2.75 -0.49
CA GLY A 592 37.60 -3.56 -0.53
C GLY A 592 37.46 -4.91 -1.24
N GLY A 593 36.28 -5.23 -1.78
CA GLY A 593 35.96 -6.57 -2.25
C GLY A 593 35.78 -7.58 -1.12
N ARG A 594 35.32 -8.79 -1.46
CA ARG A 594 35.11 -9.90 -0.53
C ARG A 594 35.15 -11.21 -1.30
N GLN A 595 35.82 -12.21 -0.74
CA GLN A 595 35.71 -13.59 -1.20
C GLN A 595 35.17 -14.42 -0.04
N ASP A 596 33.91 -14.79 -0.13
CA ASP A 596 33.19 -15.52 0.90
C ASP A 596 32.49 -16.73 0.26
N ASN A 597 32.81 -17.91 0.79
CA ASN A 597 32.34 -19.22 0.32
C ASN A 597 31.24 -19.84 1.20
N THR A 598 30.69 -19.08 2.14
CA THR A 598 29.57 -19.48 2.99
C THR A 598 28.30 -18.75 2.56
N HIS A 599 28.39 -17.44 2.31
CA HIS A 599 27.22 -16.63 1.99
C HIS A 599 26.96 -16.58 0.48
N SER A 600 25.69 -16.68 0.11
CA SER A 600 25.23 -16.61 -1.26
C SER A 600 24.93 -15.18 -1.71
N ASN A 601 25.03 -14.96 -3.02
CA ASN A 601 24.35 -13.84 -3.67
C ASN A 601 22.92 -14.24 -4.08
N ALA A 602 22.18 -13.40 -4.80
CA ALA A 602 20.81 -13.70 -5.25
C ALA A 602 20.68 -15.05 -5.99
N ARG A 603 21.63 -15.37 -6.89
CA ARG A 603 21.63 -16.65 -7.63
C ARG A 603 21.84 -17.85 -6.71
N GLY A 604 22.75 -17.74 -5.74
CA GLY A 604 22.98 -18.79 -4.74
C GLY A 604 21.80 -18.99 -3.80
N ALA A 605 21.18 -17.91 -3.34
CA ALA A 605 20.00 -17.97 -2.48
C ALA A 605 18.85 -18.68 -3.20
N ARG A 606 18.60 -18.33 -4.46
CA ARG A 606 17.64 -19.03 -5.31
C ARG A 606 17.98 -20.50 -5.50
N ARG A 607 19.25 -20.83 -5.76
CA ARG A 607 19.66 -22.23 -5.94
C ARG A 607 19.41 -23.07 -4.68
N ASN A 608 19.63 -22.49 -3.50
CA ASN A 608 19.29 -23.12 -2.23
C ASN A 608 17.76 -23.28 -2.08
N CYS A 609 16.96 -22.28 -2.45
CA CYS A 609 15.49 -22.41 -2.48
C CYS A 609 15.00 -23.52 -3.43
N ASP A 610 15.60 -23.68 -4.62
CA ASP A 610 15.26 -24.77 -5.53
C ASP A 610 15.44 -26.13 -4.84
N ILE A 611 16.55 -26.32 -4.11
CA ILE A 611 16.85 -27.54 -3.35
C ILE A 611 15.83 -27.77 -2.22
N VAL A 612 15.45 -26.71 -1.49
CA VAL A 612 14.38 -26.76 -0.48
C VAL A 612 13.06 -27.19 -1.14
N CYS A 613 12.69 -26.57 -2.26
CA CYS A 613 11.45 -26.86 -2.98
C CYS A 613 11.41 -28.29 -3.53
N ASP A 614 12.52 -28.79 -4.07
CA ASP A 614 12.63 -30.19 -4.52
C ASP A 614 12.39 -31.17 -3.35
N SER A 615 12.88 -30.84 -2.15
CA SER A 615 12.60 -31.63 -0.95
C SER A 615 11.16 -31.50 -0.47
N ILE A 616 10.57 -30.30 -0.51
CA ILE A 616 9.15 -30.06 -0.18
C ILE A 616 8.24 -30.91 -1.06
N ARG A 617 8.50 -30.98 -2.38
CA ARG A 617 7.71 -31.78 -3.33
C ARG A 617 7.59 -33.26 -2.94
N VAL A 618 8.62 -33.79 -2.28
CA VAL A 618 8.67 -35.20 -1.87
C VAL A 618 8.13 -35.38 -0.45
N LYS A 619 8.45 -34.46 0.47
CA LYS A 619 8.28 -34.68 1.91
C LYS A 619 7.09 -33.93 2.52
N LEU A 620 6.59 -32.89 1.86
CA LEU A 620 5.60 -31.95 2.39
C LEU A 620 4.51 -31.68 1.32
N PRO A 621 3.63 -32.66 1.03
CA PRO A 621 2.69 -32.58 -0.09
C PRO A 621 1.68 -31.42 0.02
N GLU A 622 1.34 -31.00 1.25
CA GLU A 622 0.46 -29.84 1.46
C GLU A 622 1.12 -28.54 0.98
N ILE A 623 2.36 -28.28 1.36
CA ILE A 623 3.12 -27.12 0.86
C ILE A 623 3.42 -27.29 -0.64
N ALA A 624 3.71 -28.52 -1.10
CA ALA A 624 4.00 -28.80 -2.50
C ALA A 624 2.86 -28.40 -3.46
N ALA A 625 1.60 -28.47 -3.01
CA ALA A 625 0.43 -28.06 -3.78
C ALA A 625 0.37 -26.54 -4.03
N HIS A 626 1.16 -25.78 -3.27
CA HIS A 626 1.23 -24.33 -3.30
C HIS A 626 2.53 -23.81 -3.93
N LEU A 627 3.43 -24.69 -4.39
CA LEU A 627 4.67 -24.25 -5.01
C LEU A 627 4.43 -23.67 -6.40
N VAL A 628 4.91 -22.46 -6.62
CA VAL A 628 4.92 -21.78 -7.92
C VAL A 628 6.35 -21.67 -8.46
N ARG A 629 6.49 -21.52 -9.78
CA ARG A 629 7.80 -21.38 -10.41
C ARG A 629 7.79 -20.36 -11.53
N TYR A 630 8.61 -19.34 -11.37
CA TYR A 630 8.99 -18.40 -12.43
C TYR A 630 10.43 -18.68 -12.87
N ASP A 631 10.76 -18.38 -14.14
CA ASP A 631 12.15 -18.42 -14.60
C ASP A 631 12.96 -17.31 -13.94
N PHE A 632 12.40 -16.11 -13.79
CA PHE A 632 13.02 -14.97 -13.11
C PHE A 632 12.01 -14.21 -12.26
N VAL A 633 12.46 -13.62 -11.16
CA VAL A 633 11.70 -12.72 -10.30
C VAL A 633 12.41 -11.38 -10.18
N VAL A 634 11.68 -10.29 -10.34
CA VAL A 634 12.19 -8.93 -10.22
C VAL A 634 11.58 -8.28 -8.98
N ASP A 635 12.41 -7.79 -8.07
CA ASP A 635 11.97 -7.16 -6.83
C ASP A 635 12.94 -6.04 -6.42
N PRO A 636 12.49 -4.77 -6.33
CA PRO A 636 13.34 -3.65 -5.99
C PRO A 636 13.85 -3.70 -4.54
N ASP A 637 13.17 -4.43 -3.65
CA ASP A 637 13.60 -4.69 -2.27
C ASP A 637 14.59 -5.86 -2.19
N GLY A 638 14.99 -6.41 -3.33
CA GLY A 638 16.06 -7.39 -3.47
C GLY A 638 15.68 -8.80 -3.06
N ARG A 639 14.39 -9.11 -2.92
CA ARG A 639 13.89 -10.47 -2.63
C ARG A 639 13.80 -11.34 -3.89
N GLY A 640 13.99 -10.77 -5.08
CA GLY A 640 14.01 -11.46 -6.37
C GLY A 640 15.41 -11.80 -6.89
N ASP A 641 15.46 -12.31 -8.12
CA ASP A 641 16.70 -12.55 -8.89
C ASP A 641 17.35 -11.23 -9.35
N PHE A 642 16.52 -10.24 -9.69
CA PHE A 642 16.93 -8.95 -10.25
C PHE A 642 16.25 -7.79 -9.51
N LEU A 643 16.90 -6.62 -9.53
CA LEU A 643 16.32 -5.38 -9.01
C LEU A 643 15.52 -4.62 -10.07
N THR A 644 15.85 -4.81 -11.33
CA THR A 644 15.25 -4.11 -12.48
C THR A 644 14.67 -5.11 -13.48
N VAL A 645 13.63 -4.70 -14.20
CA VAL A 645 12.98 -5.51 -15.21
C VAL A 645 13.89 -5.65 -16.43
N GLN A 646 14.64 -4.60 -16.80
CA GLN A 646 15.58 -4.68 -17.92
C GLN A 646 16.68 -5.73 -17.68
N ASP A 647 17.28 -5.78 -16.48
CA ASP A 647 18.31 -6.80 -16.17
C ASP A 647 17.76 -8.22 -16.32
N ALA A 648 16.49 -8.43 -15.95
CA ALA A 648 15.83 -9.73 -16.07
C ALA A 648 15.63 -10.12 -17.55
N ILE A 649 15.25 -9.16 -18.40
CA ILE A 649 15.10 -9.35 -19.86
C ILE A 649 16.46 -9.63 -20.50
N ASP A 650 17.50 -8.89 -20.12
CA ASP A 650 18.86 -9.04 -20.65
C ASP A 650 19.44 -10.41 -20.31
N ALA A 651 19.13 -10.95 -19.14
CA ALA A 651 19.54 -12.28 -18.70
C ALA A 651 18.85 -13.44 -19.46
N VAL A 652 17.75 -13.19 -20.18
CA VAL A 652 17.12 -14.22 -21.02
C VAL A 652 18.04 -14.53 -22.20
N PRO A 653 18.40 -15.80 -22.48
CA PRO A 653 19.19 -16.12 -23.66
C PRO A 653 18.51 -15.68 -24.98
N ASP A 654 19.29 -15.17 -25.92
CA ASP A 654 18.78 -14.81 -27.25
C ASP A 654 18.25 -16.06 -27.99
N TYR A 655 17.15 -15.87 -28.73
CA TYR A 655 16.48 -16.89 -29.55
C TYR A 655 16.09 -18.15 -28.76
N ARG A 656 15.74 -17.98 -27.47
CA ARG A 656 15.35 -19.08 -26.59
C ARG A 656 14.17 -19.85 -27.18
N GLY A 657 14.32 -21.17 -27.31
CA GLY A 657 13.31 -22.07 -27.87
C GLY A 657 12.10 -22.36 -26.98
N ARG A 658 12.05 -21.85 -25.75
CA ARG A 658 10.96 -22.05 -24.78
C ARG A 658 10.51 -20.73 -24.18
N VAL A 659 9.29 -20.71 -23.65
CA VAL A 659 8.74 -19.54 -22.93
C VAL A 659 9.60 -19.25 -21.70
N THR A 660 9.84 -17.96 -21.45
CA THR A 660 10.42 -17.44 -20.21
C THR A 660 9.36 -16.73 -19.40
N THR A 661 9.21 -17.09 -18.14
CA THR A 661 8.29 -16.45 -17.19
C THR A 661 9.03 -15.51 -16.25
N ILE A 662 8.60 -14.25 -16.20
CA ILE A 662 9.19 -13.19 -15.38
C ILE A 662 8.10 -12.64 -14.47
N LEU A 663 8.24 -12.82 -13.16
CA LEU A 663 7.40 -12.16 -12.16
C LEU A 663 8.02 -10.81 -11.79
N VAL A 664 7.22 -9.75 -11.79
CA VAL A 664 7.62 -8.40 -11.38
C VAL A 664 6.81 -8.03 -10.15
N LYS A 665 7.49 -7.96 -8.99
CA LYS A 665 6.84 -7.70 -7.69
C LYS A 665 6.28 -6.27 -7.62
N PRO A 666 5.45 -5.94 -6.61
CA PRO A 666 4.98 -4.57 -6.41
C PRO A 666 6.14 -3.57 -6.34
N GLY A 667 5.99 -2.42 -6.97
CA GLY A 667 7.01 -1.39 -7.04
C GLY A 667 6.83 -0.42 -8.20
N ILE A 668 7.49 0.72 -8.12
CA ILE A 668 7.64 1.65 -9.25
C ILE A 668 9.04 1.48 -9.83
N TYR A 669 9.09 0.92 -11.03
CA TYR A 669 10.28 0.67 -11.82
C TYR A 669 10.45 1.84 -12.78
N HIS A 670 11.25 2.83 -12.36
CA HIS A 670 11.57 3.99 -13.18
C HIS A 670 12.74 3.65 -14.13
N GLU A 671 12.43 2.91 -15.19
CA GLU A 671 13.39 2.43 -16.17
C GLU A 671 12.77 2.40 -17.57
N ARG A 672 13.63 2.57 -18.58
CA ARG A 672 13.24 2.38 -19.98
C ARG A 672 13.46 0.92 -20.37
N LEU A 673 12.40 0.24 -20.81
CA LEU A 673 12.47 -1.16 -21.21
C LEU A 673 12.62 -1.33 -22.71
N ILE A 674 13.53 -2.20 -23.11
CA ILE A 674 13.76 -2.62 -24.49
C ILE A 674 13.74 -4.14 -24.53
N ILE A 675 12.74 -4.69 -25.22
CA ILE A 675 12.64 -6.11 -25.54
C ILE A 675 13.01 -6.26 -27.02
N PRO A 676 14.29 -6.51 -27.34
CA PRO A 676 14.73 -6.61 -28.71
C PRO A 676 14.24 -7.92 -29.32
N ALA A 677 14.18 -7.98 -30.66
CA ALA A 677 13.59 -9.11 -31.37
C ALA A 677 14.24 -10.48 -31.12
N SER A 678 15.45 -10.53 -30.57
CA SER A 678 16.10 -11.76 -30.13
C SER A 678 15.46 -12.36 -28.87
N LYS A 679 14.70 -11.60 -28.09
CA LYS A 679 14.08 -12.01 -26.81
C LYS A 679 12.60 -12.39 -26.98
N SER A 680 12.29 -13.27 -27.93
CA SER A 680 10.91 -13.78 -28.13
C SER A 680 10.45 -14.70 -27.00
N ARG A 681 9.12 -14.92 -26.90
CA ARG A 681 8.48 -15.89 -25.97
C ARG A 681 8.66 -15.51 -24.51
N LEU A 682 8.28 -14.29 -24.16
CA LEU A 682 8.31 -13.79 -22.78
C LEU A 682 6.89 -13.67 -22.21
N ARG A 683 6.72 -14.10 -20.97
CA ARG A 683 5.55 -13.79 -20.15
C ARG A 683 6.00 -12.95 -18.97
N ILE A 684 5.60 -11.69 -18.93
CA ILE A 684 5.94 -10.72 -17.90
C ILE A 684 4.67 -10.45 -17.09
N SER A 685 4.66 -10.84 -15.82
CA SER A 685 3.50 -10.77 -14.95
C SER A 685 3.79 -9.87 -13.75
N GLY A 686 2.95 -8.88 -13.50
CA GLY A 686 2.99 -8.08 -12.28
C GLY A 686 2.12 -8.65 -11.15
N CYS A 687 2.04 -7.92 -10.05
CA CYS A 687 1.22 -8.24 -8.88
C CYS A 687 0.04 -7.25 -8.72
N GLY A 688 -0.61 -6.91 -9.84
CA GLY A 688 -1.70 -5.93 -9.92
C GLY A 688 -1.26 -4.67 -10.63
N ALA A 689 -2.10 -4.16 -11.55
CA ALA A 689 -1.76 -3.02 -12.37
C ALA A 689 -1.56 -1.72 -11.57
N GLU A 690 -2.21 -1.62 -10.41
CA GLU A 690 -2.06 -0.55 -9.44
C GLU A 690 -0.78 -0.65 -8.59
N ASN A 691 -0.21 -1.85 -8.45
CA ASN A 691 0.91 -2.12 -7.54
C ASN A 691 2.25 -2.26 -8.27
N THR A 692 2.24 -2.75 -9.52
CA THR A 692 3.45 -2.97 -10.32
C THR A 692 3.48 -2.00 -11.49
N VAL A 693 4.38 -1.02 -11.45
CA VAL A 693 4.41 0.10 -12.39
C VAL A 693 5.75 0.23 -13.08
N ILE A 694 5.77 0.14 -14.40
CA ILE A 694 6.94 0.46 -15.24
C ILE A 694 6.73 1.85 -15.82
N THR A 695 7.65 2.78 -15.56
CA THR A 695 7.53 4.17 -16.00
C THR A 695 8.85 4.78 -16.47
N TRP A 696 8.74 5.74 -17.38
CA TRP A 696 9.83 6.59 -17.84
C TRP A 696 9.27 7.95 -18.27
N ASP A 697 10.14 8.93 -18.55
CA ASP A 697 9.77 10.34 -18.77
C ASP A 697 10.41 10.96 -20.02
N ASN A 698 10.71 10.16 -21.04
CA ASN A 698 11.14 10.69 -22.33
C ASN A 698 9.95 11.30 -23.08
N ALA A 699 10.21 12.38 -23.80
CA ALA A 699 9.26 13.01 -24.70
C ALA A 699 9.96 13.48 -25.98
N ALA A 700 9.19 13.73 -27.04
CA ALA A 700 9.71 14.07 -28.35
C ALA A 700 10.60 15.31 -28.35
N ARG A 701 10.27 16.33 -27.54
CA ARG A 701 11.06 17.57 -27.43
C ARG A 701 12.26 17.45 -26.49
N ARG A 702 12.43 16.33 -25.78
CA ARG A 702 13.62 16.08 -24.96
C ARG A 702 14.81 15.90 -25.90
N LEU A 703 15.96 16.45 -25.55
CA LEU A 703 17.18 16.28 -26.34
C LEU A 703 17.89 14.98 -25.95
N TRP A 704 18.47 14.29 -26.93
CA TRP A 704 19.43 13.23 -26.68
C TRP A 704 20.67 13.82 -25.97
N PRO A 705 21.15 13.20 -24.87
CA PRO A 705 22.29 13.73 -24.11
C PRO A 705 23.56 13.94 -24.93
N ASP A 706 23.77 13.12 -25.98
CA ASP A 706 25.03 13.08 -26.73
C ASP A 706 24.98 13.83 -28.07
N THR A 707 23.79 14.21 -28.57
CA THR A 707 23.65 14.80 -29.91
C THR A 707 22.98 16.17 -29.93
N ASP A 708 22.40 16.63 -28.81
CA ASP A 708 21.56 17.85 -28.74
C ASP A 708 20.39 17.86 -29.75
N GLU A 709 20.03 16.70 -30.31
CA GLU A 709 18.88 16.54 -31.21
C GLU A 709 17.64 16.12 -30.44
N GLU A 710 16.47 16.60 -30.84
CA GLU A 710 15.19 16.14 -30.28
C GLU A 710 15.01 14.62 -30.47
N MET A 711 14.57 13.93 -29.42
CA MET A 711 14.34 12.49 -29.41
C MET A 711 13.29 12.06 -30.44
N GLY A 712 12.31 12.93 -30.69
CA GLY A 712 11.14 12.64 -31.52
C GLY A 712 10.21 11.59 -30.88
N THR A 713 9.04 11.39 -31.49
CA THR A 713 8.01 10.47 -30.98
C THR A 713 8.56 9.06 -30.76
N PHE A 714 9.29 8.51 -31.74
CA PHE A 714 9.73 7.12 -31.70
C PHE A 714 10.82 6.85 -30.67
N GLY A 715 11.63 7.85 -30.31
CA GLY A 715 12.62 7.75 -29.23
C GLY A 715 12.04 7.90 -27.83
N SER A 716 10.77 8.33 -27.72
CA SER A 716 10.15 8.70 -26.45
C SER A 716 9.55 7.54 -25.65
N ALA A 717 9.47 6.32 -26.21
CA ALA A 717 8.76 5.22 -25.57
C ALA A 717 9.40 4.80 -24.23
N SER A 718 8.57 4.62 -23.21
CA SER A 718 8.99 3.99 -21.95
C SER A 718 9.30 2.51 -22.13
N VAL A 719 8.48 1.81 -22.92
CA VAL A 719 8.64 0.38 -23.22
C VAL A 719 8.63 0.14 -24.73
N PHE A 720 9.68 -0.51 -25.22
CA PHE A 720 9.80 -1.01 -26.59
C PHE A 720 9.65 -2.53 -26.63
N VAL A 721 8.69 -3.03 -27.41
CA VAL A 721 8.44 -4.47 -27.60
C VAL A 721 8.62 -4.83 -29.06
N ASP A 722 9.85 -5.12 -29.48
CA ASP A 722 10.18 -5.51 -30.85
C ASP A 722 10.23 -7.03 -31.05
N ALA A 723 10.11 -7.80 -29.97
CA ALA A 723 10.06 -9.26 -30.00
C ALA A 723 8.66 -9.80 -30.26
N ASP A 724 8.60 -10.89 -31.03
CA ASP A 724 7.38 -11.67 -31.21
C ASP A 724 7.09 -12.52 -29.96
N ASP A 725 5.83 -12.90 -29.76
CA ASP A 725 5.40 -13.77 -28.66
C ASP A 725 5.72 -13.18 -27.28
N VAL A 726 5.23 -11.98 -26.98
CA VAL A 726 5.44 -11.33 -25.66
C VAL A 726 4.10 -10.99 -25.02
N SER A 727 3.96 -11.27 -23.73
CA SER A 727 2.77 -10.95 -22.96
C SER A 727 3.10 -10.17 -21.69
N PHE A 728 2.25 -9.18 -21.40
CA PHE A 728 2.22 -8.45 -20.15
C PHE A 728 0.88 -8.72 -19.44
N GLU A 729 0.93 -8.99 -18.14
CA GLU A 729 -0.27 -9.21 -17.33
C GLU A 729 -0.14 -8.52 -15.97
N ASP A 730 -1.23 -7.94 -15.46
CA ASP A 730 -1.33 -7.39 -14.10
C ASP A 730 -0.27 -6.34 -13.73
N LEU A 731 0.03 -5.40 -14.64
CA LEU A 731 0.98 -4.30 -14.44
C LEU A 731 0.61 -3.02 -15.19
N SER A 732 1.19 -1.89 -14.76
CA SER A 732 1.12 -0.59 -15.44
C SER A 732 2.33 -0.34 -16.33
N ILE A 733 2.09 0.26 -17.50
CA ILE A 733 3.10 0.86 -18.38
C ILE A 733 2.77 2.34 -18.55
N ARG A 734 3.69 3.24 -18.18
CA ARG A 734 3.44 4.68 -18.13
C ARG A 734 4.50 5.49 -18.85
N ASN A 735 4.10 6.62 -19.40
CA ASN A 735 5.01 7.73 -19.69
C ASN A 735 4.59 8.97 -18.89
N ASP A 736 5.46 9.37 -17.95
CA ASP A 736 5.23 10.45 -17.00
C ASP A 736 5.88 11.78 -17.43
N ALA A 737 6.28 11.94 -18.70
CA ALA A 737 6.93 13.15 -19.20
C ALA A 737 6.06 14.42 -19.14
N GLY A 738 4.73 14.26 -19.05
CA GLY A 738 3.77 15.36 -18.91
C GLY A 738 2.93 15.64 -20.15
N ILE A 739 2.26 16.80 -20.17
CA ILE A 739 1.26 17.13 -21.19
C ILE A 739 1.90 17.53 -22.53
N GLY A 740 1.30 17.07 -23.63
CA GLY A 740 1.89 17.21 -24.97
C GLY A 740 2.11 18.66 -25.45
N ASP A 741 1.32 19.61 -24.95
CA ASP A 741 1.50 21.04 -25.28
C ASP A 741 2.89 21.55 -24.80
N LEU A 742 3.41 20.98 -23.70
CA LEU A 742 4.72 21.32 -23.14
C LEU A 742 5.84 20.46 -23.71
N VAL A 743 5.68 19.13 -23.71
CA VAL A 743 6.78 18.19 -23.97
C VAL A 743 6.75 17.53 -25.35
N GLY A 744 5.68 17.75 -26.12
CA GLY A 744 5.42 17.02 -27.36
C GLY A 744 4.89 15.61 -27.09
N GLN A 745 5.03 14.73 -28.07
CA GLN A 745 4.61 13.34 -28.01
C GLN A 745 5.41 12.57 -26.95
N ALA A 746 4.75 11.67 -26.20
CA ALA A 746 5.38 10.92 -25.12
C ALA A 746 4.76 9.52 -25.05
N VAL A 747 5.42 8.56 -25.70
CA VAL A 747 4.93 7.20 -25.87
C VAL A 747 5.13 6.40 -24.57
N ALA A 748 4.11 5.71 -24.09
CA ALA A 748 4.25 4.74 -23.00
C ALA A 748 4.69 3.38 -23.54
N LEU A 749 4.02 2.92 -24.59
CA LEU A 749 4.22 1.59 -25.16
C LEU A 749 4.41 1.68 -26.69
N SER A 750 5.56 1.19 -27.17
CA SER A 750 5.84 0.97 -28.59
C SER A 750 5.82 -0.53 -28.89
N THR A 751 4.95 -0.93 -29.82
CA THR A 751 4.79 -2.33 -30.24
C THR A 751 5.30 -2.56 -31.66
N GLY A 752 6.40 -3.29 -31.79
CA GLY A 752 7.02 -3.69 -33.05
C GLY A 752 7.06 -5.21 -33.28
N GLY A 753 6.68 -6.03 -32.31
CA GLY A 753 6.56 -7.48 -32.44
C GLY A 753 5.22 -7.96 -33.01
N ASP A 754 5.12 -9.25 -33.28
CA ASP A 754 3.90 -9.97 -33.63
C ASP A 754 3.40 -10.87 -32.49
N ARG A 755 2.08 -11.05 -32.38
CA ARG A 755 1.41 -11.87 -31.34
C ARG A 755 1.67 -11.36 -29.92
N LEU A 756 1.56 -10.05 -29.75
CA LEU A 756 1.69 -9.38 -28.45
C LEU A 756 0.38 -9.47 -27.67
N PHE A 757 0.46 -9.69 -26.37
CA PHE A 757 -0.70 -9.81 -25.50
C PHE A 757 -0.58 -8.92 -24.25
N PHE A 758 -1.63 -8.18 -23.92
CA PHE A 758 -1.69 -7.31 -22.75
C PHE A 758 -2.99 -7.61 -22.03
N ARG A 759 -2.93 -8.05 -20.77
CA ARG A 759 -4.11 -8.46 -20.02
C ARG A 759 -4.16 -7.81 -18.66
N ARG A 760 -5.28 -7.17 -18.32
CA ARG A 760 -5.42 -6.43 -17.04
C ARG A 760 -4.26 -5.45 -16.83
N CYS A 761 -3.85 -4.79 -17.91
CA CYS A 761 -2.79 -3.78 -17.87
C CYS A 761 -3.37 -2.38 -17.82
N HIS A 762 -2.66 -1.48 -17.17
CA HIS A 762 -2.90 -0.05 -17.22
C HIS A 762 -1.85 0.59 -18.14
N ILE A 763 -2.27 1.32 -19.17
CA ILE A 763 -1.34 1.95 -20.13
C ILE A 763 -1.62 3.45 -20.18
N PHE A 764 -0.77 4.23 -19.50
CA PHE A 764 -1.03 5.64 -19.24
C PHE A 764 -0.04 6.56 -19.94
N GLY A 765 -0.55 7.67 -20.46
CA GLY A 765 0.24 8.72 -21.07
C GLY A 765 -0.61 9.96 -21.35
N ASN A 766 -0.09 10.81 -22.23
CA ASN A 766 -0.82 11.97 -22.73
C ASN A 766 -0.95 11.90 -24.25
N GLN A 767 -0.10 12.60 -24.99
CA GLN A 767 -0.13 12.57 -26.44
C GLN A 767 0.69 11.37 -26.93
N ASP A 768 0.12 10.57 -27.82
CA ASP A 768 0.75 9.39 -28.43
C ASP A 768 1.04 8.23 -27.43
N THR A 769 0.15 7.95 -26.48
CA THR A 769 0.36 6.92 -25.42
C THR A 769 0.79 5.54 -25.96
N ILE A 770 0.11 5.00 -26.98
CA ILE A 770 0.42 3.68 -27.58
C ILE A 770 0.78 3.85 -29.04
N TYR A 771 2.01 3.48 -29.39
CA TYR A 771 2.48 3.38 -30.76
C TYR A 771 2.46 1.93 -31.25
N THR A 772 1.81 1.70 -32.39
CA THR A 772 1.66 0.38 -33.00
C THR A 772 2.38 0.29 -34.34
N GLY A 773 3.06 -0.82 -34.56
CA GLY A 773 3.84 -1.11 -35.76
C GLY A 773 5.35 -1.00 -35.57
N GLY A 774 5.84 -0.04 -34.75
CA GLY A 774 7.23 -0.01 -34.29
C GLY A 774 8.27 -0.31 -35.38
N ARG A 775 9.12 -1.31 -35.13
CA ARG A 775 10.09 -1.86 -36.10
C ARG A 775 9.48 -2.35 -37.42
N ARG A 776 8.26 -2.92 -37.40
CA ARG A 776 7.58 -3.48 -38.58
C ARG A 776 7.08 -2.41 -39.55
N ASN A 777 7.06 -1.14 -39.15
CA ASN A 777 6.76 -0.02 -40.05
C ASN A 777 7.74 0.08 -41.21
N SER A 778 9.01 -0.25 -40.99
CA SER A 778 10.04 -0.24 -42.04
C SER A 778 10.31 -1.63 -42.63
N GLU A 779 10.18 -2.69 -41.82
CA GLU A 779 10.55 -4.05 -42.25
C GLU A 779 9.42 -4.82 -42.95
N GLY A 780 8.17 -4.45 -42.69
CA GLY A 780 6.99 -5.21 -43.12
C GLY A 780 6.75 -6.50 -42.31
N GLY A 781 5.65 -7.15 -42.62
CA GLY A 781 5.16 -8.34 -41.89
C GLY A 781 4.08 -8.00 -40.85
N PRO A 782 3.44 -9.02 -40.26
CA PRO A 782 2.35 -8.83 -39.31
C PRO A 782 2.86 -8.16 -38.04
N CYS A 783 2.05 -7.24 -37.49
CA CYS A 783 2.25 -6.64 -36.18
C CYS A 783 0.89 -6.68 -35.47
N ARG A 784 0.64 -7.81 -34.81
CA ARG A 784 -0.64 -8.08 -34.12
C ARG A 784 -0.50 -7.96 -32.62
N SER A 785 -1.45 -7.25 -32.01
CA SER A 785 -1.51 -7.03 -30.57
C SER A 785 -2.93 -7.24 -30.06
N TYR A 786 -3.08 -7.92 -28.92
CA TYR A 786 -4.38 -8.12 -28.27
C TYR A 786 -4.35 -7.58 -26.84
N TYR A 787 -5.24 -6.64 -26.54
CA TYR A 787 -5.43 -5.99 -25.25
C TYR A 787 -6.75 -6.46 -24.65
N LEU A 788 -6.72 -7.07 -23.48
CA LEU A 788 -7.88 -7.66 -22.81
C LEU A 788 -8.02 -7.12 -21.39
N ASP A 789 -9.19 -6.58 -21.05
CA ASP A 789 -9.50 -6.04 -19.71
C ASP A 789 -8.52 -4.94 -19.27
N CYS A 790 -8.02 -4.12 -20.21
CA CYS A 790 -7.05 -3.06 -19.93
C CYS A 790 -7.70 -1.69 -19.67
N LEU A 791 -7.02 -0.81 -18.94
CA LEU A 791 -7.33 0.62 -18.89
C LEU A 791 -6.28 1.39 -19.69
N ILE A 792 -6.71 2.16 -20.67
CA ILE A 792 -5.84 2.94 -21.54
C ILE A 792 -6.29 4.40 -21.49
N GLU A 793 -5.36 5.31 -21.15
CA GLU A 793 -5.67 6.74 -21.08
C GLU A 793 -4.72 7.61 -21.92
N GLY A 794 -5.25 8.75 -22.37
CA GLY A 794 -4.46 9.74 -23.06
C GLY A 794 -5.25 10.96 -23.50
N THR A 795 -4.61 11.79 -24.33
CA THR A 795 -5.15 13.06 -24.81
C THR A 795 -5.33 13.03 -26.32
N THR A 796 -4.27 13.29 -27.09
CA THR A 796 -4.28 13.38 -28.55
C THR A 796 -3.64 12.14 -29.16
N ASP A 797 -4.34 11.52 -30.11
CA ASP A 797 -3.84 10.39 -30.91
C ASP A 797 -3.27 9.26 -30.04
N PHE A 798 -3.85 9.04 -28.87
CA PHE A 798 -3.20 8.24 -27.84
C PHE A 798 -3.15 6.73 -28.17
N ILE A 799 -3.84 6.29 -29.23
CA ILE A 799 -3.62 5.00 -29.89
C ILE A 799 -3.36 5.24 -31.38
N PHE A 800 -2.12 5.05 -31.84
CA PHE A 800 -1.72 5.41 -33.21
C PHE A 800 -0.72 4.43 -33.85
N GLY A 801 -0.60 4.49 -35.18
CA GLY A 801 0.27 3.62 -35.97
C GLY A 801 -0.45 2.59 -36.85
N GLN A 802 0.28 1.59 -37.36
CA GLN A 802 -0.20 0.73 -38.46
C GLN A 802 -0.65 -0.67 -38.01
N GLY A 803 -0.47 -1.04 -36.74
CA GLY A 803 -0.67 -2.41 -36.28
C GLY A 803 -2.10 -2.92 -36.42
N THR A 804 -2.26 -4.24 -36.46
CA THR A 804 -3.55 -4.91 -36.30
C THR A 804 -3.78 -5.15 -34.82
N CYS A 805 -4.71 -4.41 -34.21
CA CYS A 805 -4.90 -4.46 -32.76
C CYS A 805 -6.35 -4.76 -32.41
N VAL A 806 -6.53 -5.70 -31.48
CA VAL A 806 -7.83 -5.95 -30.84
C VAL A 806 -7.78 -5.40 -29.41
N PHE A 807 -8.77 -4.60 -29.05
CA PHE A 807 -9.02 -4.15 -27.68
C PHE A 807 -10.35 -4.75 -27.26
N GLU A 808 -10.37 -5.64 -26.27
CA GLU A 808 -11.57 -6.33 -25.81
C GLU A 808 -11.80 -6.06 -24.32
N ASN A 809 -13.03 -5.65 -23.98
CA ASN A 809 -13.43 -5.32 -22.61
C ASN A 809 -12.55 -4.25 -21.94
N CYS A 810 -11.89 -3.40 -22.73
CA CYS A 810 -11.03 -2.34 -22.21
C CYS A 810 -11.84 -1.11 -21.79
N GLU A 811 -11.30 -0.33 -20.86
CA GLU A 811 -11.69 1.06 -20.66
C GLU A 811 -10.74 1.98 -21.43
N ILE A 812 -11.31 2.89 -22.22
CA ILE A 812 -10.60 3.86 -23.04
C ILE A 812 -10.94 5.25 -22.51
N ARG A 813 -10.03 5.84 -21.73
CA ARG A 813 -10.27 7.08 -20.98
C ARG A 813 -9.62 8.30 -21.61
N SER A 814 -10.45 9.28 -21.96
CA SER A 814 -10.01 10.54 -22.59
C SER A 814 -9.73 11.63 -21.55
N LYS A 815 -8.53 12.20 -21.55
CA LYS A 815 -8.10 13.24 -20.60
C LYS A 815 -8.29 14.66 -21.12
N LYS A 816 -8.48 14.85 -22.43
CA LYS A 816 -8.64 16.15 -23.11
C LYS A 816 -9.54 16.01 -24.33
N ASN A 817 -10.21 17.11 -24.68
CA ASN A 817 -10.89 17.27 -25.97
C ASN A 817 -9.93 17.13 -27.15
N SER A 818 -9.86 15.93 -27.73
CA SER A 818 -8.97 15.59 -28.84
C SER A 818 -9.42 14.30 -29.54
N PHE A 819 -8.49 13.40 -29.90
CA PHE A 819 -8.73 12.19 -30.70
C PHE A 819 -8.23 10.95 -29.96
N ILE A 820 -9.06 9.90 -29.92
CA ILE A 820 -8.67 8.60 -29.36
C ILE A 820 -7.67 7.90 -30.28
N THR A 821 -8.05 7.69 -31.55
CA THR A 821 -7.22 6.94 -32.49
C THR A 821 -6.65 7.79 -33.63
N ALA A 822 -5.43 7.44 -34.05
CA ALA A 822 -4.80 7.94 -35.27
C ALA A 822 -4.17 6.80 -36.08
N ALA A 823 -5.01 5.94 -36.65
CA ALA A 823 -4.57 4.76 -37.39
C ALA A 823 -3.84 5.13 -38.70
N SER A 824 -2.85 4.30 -39.06
CA SER A 824 -2.09 4.35 -40.31
C SER A 824 -1.96 2.98 -40.96
N THR A 825 -3.01 2.17 -40.88
CA THR A 825 -3.11 0.84 -41.50
C THR A 825 -2.60 0.88 -42.95
N ALA A 826 -1.79 -0.10 -43.33
CA ALA A 826 -1.19 -0.14 -44.66
C ALA A 826 -2.22 -0.54 -45.73
N GLU A 827 -1.95 -0.18 -46.98
CA GLU A 827 -2.76 -0.61 -48.11
C GLU A 827 -2.69 -2.13 -48.26
N GLY A 828 -3.84 -2.80 -48.23
CA GLY A 828 -3.95 -4.25 -48.38
C GLY A 828 -4.14 -5.01 -47.06
N ASP A 829 -3.83 -4.42 -45.90
CA ASP A 829 -4.10 -5.06 -44.61
C ASP A 829 -5.61 -5.13 -44.37
N GLU A 830 -6.12 -6.30 -44.00
CA GLU A 830 -7.56 -6.51 -43.82
C GLU A 830 -8.10 -5.72 -42.62
N TYR A 831 -7.34 -5.72 -41.51
CA TYR A 831 -7.72 -5.16 -40.23
C TYR A 831 -6.73 -4.09 -39.76
N GLY A 832 -7.25 -3.04 -39.11
CA GLY A 832 -6.48 -2.05 -38.36
C GLY A 832 -6.78 -2.20 -36.87
N TYR A 833 -7.40 -1.19 -36.28
CA TYR A 833 -7.85 -1.27 -34.88
C TYR A 833 -9.29 -1.75 -34.78
N VAL A 834 -9.53 -2.68 -33.86
CA VAL A 834 -10.85 -3.23 -33.56
C VAL A 834 -11.08 -3.18 -32.06
N PHE A 835 -12.11 -2.46 -31.64
CA PHE A 835 -12.53 -2.34 -30.25
C PHE A 835 -13.82 -3.13 -30.05
N ILE A 836 -13.84 -4.02 -29.07
CA ILE A 836 -14.93 -4.97 -28.82
C ILE A 836 -15.34 -4.85 -27.36
N ASN A 837 -16.62 -4.54 -27.09
CA ASN A 837 -17.18 -4.43 -25.74
C ASN A 837 -16.45 -3.44 -24.81
N CYS A 838 -15.71 -2.48 -25.37
CA CYS A 838 -15.00 -1.47 -24.58
C CYS A 838 -15.94 -0.41 -24.00
N ARG A 839 -15.55 0.21 -22.89
CA ARG A 839 -16.18 1.44 -22.36
C ARG A 839 -15.32 2.65 -22.69
N LEU A 840 -15.93 3.69 -23.26
CA LEU A 840 -15.27 4.97 -23.50
C LEU A 840 -15.68 5.93 -22.38
N THR A 841 -14.71 6.34 -21.58
CA THR A 841 -14.86 7.24 -20.43
C THR A 841 -14.01 8.50 -20.62
N ALA A 842 -14.20 9.50 -19.77
CA ALA A 842 -13.47 10.75 -19.88
C ALA A 842 -13.32 11.44 -18.53
N GLU A 843 -12.20 12.16 -18.39
CA GLU A 843 -12.01 13.15 -17.34
C GLU A 843 -13.01 14.31 -17.49
N PRO A 844 -13.38 15.03 -16.42
CA PRO A 844 -14.43 16.05 -16.46
C PRO A 844 -14.23 17.14 -17.52
N GLN A 845 -12.98 17.50 -17.83
CA GLN A 845 -12.63 18.50 -18.85
C GLN A 845 -12.76 18.02 -20.30
N ALA A 846 -12.93 16.71 -20.52
CA ALA A 846 -13.03 16.11 -21.85
C ALA A 846 -14.50 15.82 -22.17
N ASP A 847 -15.16 16.74 -22.89
CA ASP A 847 -16.58 16.72 -23.27
C ASP A 847 -16.81 16.70 -24.80
N LYS A 848 -15.75 16.81 -25.61
CA LYS A 848 -15.79 16.97 -27.09
C LYS A 848 -14.66 16.18 -27.76
N VAL A 849 -14.68 14.87 -27.60
CA VAL A 849 -13.66 13.94 -28.11
C VAL A 849 -14.13 13.26 -29.40
N TYR A 850 -13.22 13.04 -30.33
CA TYR A 850 -13.45 12.22 -31.53
C TYR A 850 -12.94 10.78 -31.33
N LEU A 851 -13.67 9.82 -31.89
CA LEU A 851 -13.28 8.40 -31.97
C LEU A 851 -11.95 8.21 -32.70
N GLY A 852 -11.65 9.06 -33.69
CA GLY A 852 -10.37 9.04 -34.37
C GLY A 852 -10.26 9.89 -35.62
N ARG A 853 -9.07 9.84 -36.22
CA ARG A 853 -8.72 10.51 -37.47
C ARG A 853 -7.68 9.73 -38.29
N PRO A 854 -7.80 9.68 -39.63
CA PRO A 854 -6.91 8.85 -40.44
C PRO A 854 -5.54 9.51 -40.57
N TRP A 855 -4.51 8.95 -39.93
CA TRP A 855 -3.13 9.47 -40.05
C TRP A 855 -2.57 9.20 -41.45
N ARG A 856 -2.94 8.05 -42.04
CA ARG A 856 -2.66 7.66 -43.44
C ARG A 856 -3.93 7.27 -44.19
N ASP A 857 -3.81 7.13 -45.50
CA ASP A 857 -4.96 7.12 -46.42
C ASP A 857 -5.86 5.88 -46.26
N TYR A 858 -5.29 4.73 -45.92
CA TYR A 858 -6.01 3.46 -45.76
C TYR A 858 -6.32 3.10 -44.30
N ALA A 859 -6.29 4.08 -43.40
CA ALA A 859 -6.52 3.88 -41.97
C ALA A 859 -7.85 3.14 -41.69
N LYS A 860 -7.81 2.12 -40.83
CA LYS A 860 -8.99 1.34 -40.44
C LYS A 860 -9.20 1.33 -38.94
N VAL A 861 -10.42 1.66 -38.51
CA VAL A 861 -10.83 1.62 -37.10
C VAL A 861 -12.28 1.13 -37.02
N VAL A 862 -12.55 0.15 -36.16
CA VAL A 862 -13.88 -0.44 -35.97
C VAL A 862 -14.23 -0.52 -34.49
N TRP A 863 -15.41 -0.02 -34.10
CA TRP A 863 -15.96 -0.15 -32.74
C TRP A 863 -17.17 -1.08 -32.74
N ILE A 864 -17.19 -2.10 -31.87
CA ILE A 864 -18.21 -3.15 -31.83
C ILE A 864 -18.72 -3.29 -30.39
N ASN A 865 -20.01 -3.05 -30.19
CA ASN A 865 -20.71 -3.17 -28.91
C ASN A 865 -20.09 -2.35 -27.78
N CYS A 866 -19.46 -1.21 -28.11
CA CYS A 866 -18.85 -0.35 -27.11
C CYS A 866 -19.87 0.57 -26.43
N GLU A 867 -19.70 0.82 -25.14
CA GLU A 867 -20.45 1.83 -24.40
C GLU A 867 -19.74 3.18 -24.50
N MET A 868 -20.39 4.18 -25.10
CA MET A 868 -19.82 5.49 -25.39
C MET A 868 -20.36 6.56 -24.42
N GLY A 869 -19.47 7.13 -23.60
CA GLY A 869 -19.80 8.27 -22.73
C GLY A 869 -20.19 9.54 -23.51
N GLY A 870 -20.86 10.47 -22.84
CA GLY A 870 -21.48 11.64 -23.48
C GLY A 870 -20.49 12.68 -24.01
N HIS A 871 -19.20 12.49 -23.77
CA HIS A 871 -18.11 13.31 -24.28
C HIS A 871 -17.76 13.03 -25.74
N ILE A 872 -18.22 11.91 -26.31
CA ILE A 872 -17.98 11.58 -27.70
C ILE A 872 -18.85 12.46 -28.59
N ARG A 873 -18.20 13.12 -29.55
CA ARG A 873 -18.85 14.00 -30.51
C ARG A 873 -19.88 13.26 -31.37
N PRO A 874 -21.04 13.87 -31.68
CA PRO A 874 -22.04 13.27 -32.57
C PRO A 874 -21.47 12.90 -33.94
N GLU A 875 -20.56 13.74 -34.49
CA GLU A 875 -19.89 13.49 -35.77
C GLU A 875 -19.01 12.22 -35.74
N GLY A 876 -18.56 11.82 -34.56
CA GLY A 876 -17.71 10.65 -34.29
C GLY A 876 -16.26 10.82 -34.73
N TRP A 877 -16.04 11.21 -35.99
CA TRP A 877 -14.73 11.12 -36.64
C TRP A 877 -14.31 12.44 -37.31
N HIS A 878 -13.00 12.62 -37.49
CA HIS A 878 -12.44 13.78 -38.18
C HIS A 878 -11.51 13.33 -39.31
N ASN A 879 -11.65 13.91 -40.50
CA ASN A 879 -10.92 13.50 -41.71
C ASN A 879 -9.46 13.98 -41.79
N TRP A 880 -8.84 14.38 -40.67
CA TRP A 880 -7.50 15.00 -40.61
C TRP A 880 -7.34 16.31 -41.45
N ASN A 881 -8.43 17.00 -41.83
CA ASN A 881 -8.41 18.08 -42.82
C ASN A 881 -7.91 17.60 -44.21
N ARG A 882 -8.21 16.34 -44.55
CA ARG A 882 -7.81 15.65 -45.78
C ARG A 882 -9.02 14.92 -46.39
N PRO A 883 -9.96 15.63 -47.05
CA PRO A 883 -11.18 15.03 -47.59
C PRO A 883 -10.94 13.88 -48.58
N GLU A 884 -9.78 13.82 -49.22
CA GLU A 884 -9.40 12.70 -50.08
C GLU A 884 -9.31 11.36 -49.35
N ARG A 885 -9.01 11.36 -48.04
CA ARG A 885 -8.92 10.14 -47.21
C ARG A 885 -10.27 9.51 -46.94
N GLU A 886 -11.35 10.28 -47.07
CA GLU A 886 -12.73 9.78 -46.93
C GLU A 886 -13.07 8.70 -47.97
N LYS A 887 -12.29 8.59 -49.05
CA LYS A 887 -12.48 7.60 -50.11
C LYS A 887 -11.84 6.24 -49.81
N THR A 888 -10.86 6.21 -48.90
CA THR A 888 -9.97 5.06 -48.70
C THR A 888 -9.90 4.60 -47.25
N ALA A 889 -10.10 5.49 -46.28
CA ALA A 889 -10.17 5.13 -44.87
C ALA A 889 -11.46 4.34 -44.58
N TYR A 890 -11.39 3.38 -43.65
CA TYR A 890 -12.52 2.54 -43.28
C TYR A 890 -12.82 2.64 -41.79
N TYR A 891 -13.71 3.56 -41.44
CA TYR A 891 -14.09 3.83 -40.05
C TYR A 891 -15.52 3.35 -39.84
N ALA A 892 -15.72 2.43 -38.90
CA ALA A 892 -17.00 1.75 -38.74
C ALA A 892 -17.42 1.53 -37.28
N GLU A 893 -18.74 1.42 -37.08
CA GLU A 893 -19.35 1.12 -35.79
C GLU A 893 -20.40 0.00 -35.93
N TYR A 894 -20.60 -0.79 -34.88
CA TYR A 894 -21.67 -1.78 -34.75
C TYR A 894 -22.17 -1.85 -33.32
N GLY A 895 -23.49 -1.72 -33.11
CA GLY A 895 -24.12 -2.09 -31.83
C GLY A 895 -23.69 -1.28 -30.59
N SER A 896 -23.00 -0.15 -30.75
CA SER A 896 -22.58 0.70 -29.63
C SER A 896 -23.75 1.38 -28.93
N SER A 897 -23.64 1.58 -27.61
CA SER A 897 -24.66 2.15 -26.74
C SER A 897 -24.14 3.36 -25.95
N GLY A 898 -24.98 3.96 -25.10
CA GLY A 898 -24.61 5.10 -24.27
C GLY A 898 -24.82 6.47 -24.94
N PRO A 899 -24.70 7.57 -24.17
CA PRO A 899 -25.04 8.92 -24.64
C PRO A 899 -24.14 9.45 -25.78
N GLY A 900 -22.94 8.90 -25.97
CA GLY A 900 -22.06 9.23 -27.10
C GLY A 900 -22.33 8.41 -28.38
N SER A 901 -23.18 7.38 -28.31
CA SER A 901 -23.58 6.59 -29.48
C SER A 901 -24.63 7.36 -30.26
N ALA A 902 -24.24 7.88 -31.43
CA ALA A 902 -25.11 8.68 -32.30
C ALA A 902 -24.92 8.27 -33.77
N PRO A 903 -25.27 7.02 -34.16
CA PRO A 903 -25.00 6.48 -35.49
C PRO A 903 -25.62 7.32 -36.62
N ASP A 904 -26.79 7.93 -36.38
CA ASP A 904 -27.49 8.77 -37.36
C ASP A 904 -26.84 10.16 -37.56
N SER A 905 -25.95 10.57 -36.65
CA SER A 905 -25.27 11.88 -36.69
C SER A 905 -23.81 11.79 -37.13
N ARG A 906 -23.31 10.58 -37.44
CA ARG A 906 -21.91 10.38 -37.86
C ARG A 906 -21.62 11.06 -39.20
N VAL A 907 -20.35 11.38 -39.42
CA VAL A 907 -19.87 11.83 -40.74
C VAL A 907 -20.22 10.83 -41.83
N GLY A 908 -20.66 11.33 -43.00
CA GLY A 908 -21.22 10.51 -44.08
C GLY A 908 -20.26 9.54 -44.77
N TRP A 909 -18.95 9.63 -44.51
CA TRP A 909 -17.94 8.70 -45.00
C TRP A 909 -17.63 7.55 -44.03
N SER A 910 -18.22 7.57 -42.83
CA SER A 910 -18.14 6.43 -41.89
C SER A 910 -19.17 5.35 -42.23
N HIS A 911 -19.04 4.18 -41.61
CA HIS A 911 -19.89 3.02 -41.89
C HIS A 911 -20.59 2.51 -40.63
N GLN A 912 -21.86 2.09 -40.78
CA GLN A 912 -22.54 1.26 -39.80
C GLN A 912 -22.54 -0.17 -40.32
N LEU A 913 -21.94 -1.10 -39.58
CA LEU A 913 -21.88 -2.50 -39.98
C LEU A 913 -23.25 -3.17 -39.82
N THR A 914 -23.51 -4.16 -40.66
CA THR A 914 -24.58 -5.14 -40.42
C THR A 914 -24.09 -6.23 -39.46
N ALA A 915 -25.01 -7.00 -38.87
CA ALA A 915 -24.66 -8.13 -38.01
C ALA A 915 -23.71 -9.14 -38.70
N GLY A 916 -23.99 -9.49 -39.95
CA GLY A 916 -23.13 -10.40 -40.72
C GLY A 916 -21.75 -9.82 -41.06
N GLN A 917 -21.63 -8.49 -41.19
CA GLN A 917 -20.31 -7.84 -41.33
C GLN A 917 -19.56 -7.82 -40.00
N ALA A 918 -20.24 -7.60 -38.88
CA ALA A 918 -19.63 -7.65 -37.55
C ALA A 918 -19.07 -9.03 -37.21
N GLU A 919 -19.69 -10.12 -37.69
CA GLU A 919 -19.16 -11.49 -37.54
C GLU A 919 -17.78 -11.69 -38.17
N ALA A 920 -17.39 -10.87 -39.16
CA ALA A 920 -16.05 -10.92 -39.75
C ALA A 920 -14.94 -10.39 -38.81
N TYR A 921 -15.32 -9.74 -37.71
CA TYR A 921 -14.41 -9.16 -36.71
C TYR A 921 -14.30 -10.00 -35.43
N SER A 922 -14.52 -11.32 -35.51
CA SER A 922 -14.22 -12.21 -34.39
C SER A 922 -12.70 -12.25 -34.10
N LEU A 923 -12.30 -12.36 -32.84
CA LEU A 923 -10.89 -12.43 -32.41
C LEU A 923 -10.07 -13.42 -33.23
N GLY A 924 -10.58 -14.64 -33.44
CA GLY A 924 -9.87 -15.69 -34.19
C GLY A 924 -9.65 -15.38 -35.68
N ARG A 925 -10.47 -14.52 -36.30
CA ARG A 925 -10.27 -14.06 -37.69
C ARG A 925 -9.25 -12.94 -37.77
N ILE A 926 -9.31 -11.99 -36.83
CA ILE A 926 -8.40 -10.83 -36.81
C ILE A 926 -6.99 -11.27 -36.45
N MET A 927 -6.86 -12.05 -35.37
CA MET A 927 -5.56 -12.48 -34.86
C MET A 927 -5.04 -13.71 -35.61
N GLY A 928 -5.91 -14.59 -36.12
CA GLY A 928 -5.52 -15.89 -36.65
C GLY A 928 -5.34 -16.94 -35.55
N ALA A 929 -5.58 -18.21 -35.88
CA ALA A 929 -5.52 -19.32 -34.91
C ALA A 929 -4.10 -19.56 -34.37
N GLU A 930 -3.08 -19.21 -35.14
CA GLU A 930 -1.66 -19.30 -34.78
C GLU A 930 -1.27 -18.38 -33.61
N CYS A 931 -2.03 -17.31 -33.35
CA CYS A 931 -1.81 -16.45 -32.18
C CYS A 931 -2.12 -17.15 -30.86
N PHE A 932 -2.85 -18.27 -30.91
CA PHE A 932 -3.31 -19.02 -29.74
C PHE A 932 -2.81 -20.47 -29.75
N ALA A 933 -1.71 -20.74 -30.46
CA ALA A 933 -1.12 -22.07 -30.56
C ALA A 933 0.03 -22.27 -29.56
N SER A 934 0.14 -23.47 -28.99
CA SER A 934 1.28 -23.88 -28.18
C SER A 934 2.57 -23.94 -29.04
N PRO A 935 3.76 -23.69 -28.47
CA PRO A 935 4.06 -23.50 -27.05
C PRO A 935 3.87 -22.06 -26.54
N TRP A 936 3.39 -21.12 -27.37
CA TRP A 936 3.23 -19.72 -26.98
C TRP A 936 1.92 -19.48 -26.21
N ASN A 937 0.79 -19.94 -26.77
CA ASN A 937 -0.59 -19.60 -26.42
C ASN A 937 -0.74 -18.75 -25.14
N PRO A 938 -0.97 -17.43 -25.27
CA PRO A 938 -1.00 -16.52 -24.13
C PRO A 938 -2.21 -16.73 -23.20
N LEU A 939 -3.16 -17.60 -23.58
CA LEU A 939 -4.33 -17.96 -22.78
C LEU A 939 -4.17 -19.28 -22.01
N ASP A 940 -3.05 -20.00 -22.18
CA ASP A 940 -2.78 -21.19 -21.37
C ASP A 940 -2.57 -20.79 -19.89
N ASN A 941 -3.39 -21.32 -18.99
CA ASN A 941 -3.20 -21.16 -17.54
C ASN A 941 -1.80 -21.66 -17.16
N GLN A 942 -1.07 -20.87 -16.36
CA GLN A 942 0.22 -21.26 -15.78
C GLN A 942 0.04 -22.14 -14.55
#